data_AF-A0A257A7H9-F1
#
_entry.id   AF-A0A257A7H9-F1
#
_cell.length_a   1.000
_cell.length_b   1.000
_cell.length_c   1.000
_cell.angle_alpha   90.00
_cell.angle_beta   90.00
_cell.angle_gamma   90.00
#
_symmetry.space_group_name_H-M   'P 1'
#
loop_
_entity.id
_entity.type
_entity.pdbx_description
1 polymer ?
#
loop_
_entity_poly.entity_id
_entity_poly.type
_entity_poly.pdbx_seq_one_letter_code
_entity_poly.pdbx_strand_id
1 'polypeptide(L)'
;KRQREFFYLASFNSTCLVEADEEPPHSANEEAIDICLTIATLLKSKIVDEIHFMRKIVIDGSNTTGFQRTAVVAMGGKIDGIGIETICLEEDAARKIEEEGNVVKYGLDRLGIPLIEITTSPSIDSPQKAEEIAEKIGRLLRATKKVKRGIGTIRQDVNVSIKGGNRVEIKGVQELHEIKKILENEVKRQIELIEVKNLINKRIKKGDVEKEKIVDISSIFHQSKSNLIKKALDKGIVMGLRLPGFSGLIGGVLYKENRLGRELAVHAKLVGGGIIHSDELPNYGISMEEVQQIKERLGCGNEDAFVISAGEKEIVLKSLEAVKERIMKAFDGVPKEVRRAMPDGLTEYMRPLPGAARMYPETDVPPIFVTEERKKKILSSLPELPDEKIKRFFSYGLSKEEAKQIVYGNKDEFFDFLVRKHPKQAKVISRILLNIIPEMEKEGVEVNLGLPLIEKVLDCLEKGMFAKEGLPSLLHYLSKNPDVEIKDAIKVCGIGYMGEDEIRDVIKSVVYKKKKIVEEKGEKAIPALMGILMNELRGKADGSLIHKILKEEMEKGCMEKEKEGIVIARNFWVESYQPTVNLSDLTAGGLPSVDISYSKSENMGIGDQIFVYYQIYMENIENFRGKAHCIVDGKELAAFDVDKEYLPVPPQNASMLGLPQAIADEKFFSEGNVYTFVWPFKFDHFGNYTFHFYVESNGTKYGEIEREFNFAYSPTDDNRWALIITVDPPENGVASWKDGAMVLDLLSHYYEFPRKNIVYLSNTCATRENVKNAMKWLSQHTNNDSKLVFWFSGHGGLEINGDNDRELIDGKLVLWKDCLYDGDVASFFANSHSYNILSVVDACYSGEFGGPEDMEAIFGGLGSRDRIEEKGRVLFTSATTFTRSKATENGGVATLLMVGGLRGIHDRMGRNADSFPYGNKDGKICAEEAAWWAALHCYIPPFHGFPEVNDCYPGNLYLGK
;
A
#
# COMPACT_ATOMS: atom_id res chain seq x y z
N LYS A 1 -45.38 29.96 13.50
CA LYS A 1 -44.53 30.67 14.49
C LYS A 1 -43.48 31.58 13.87
N ARG A 2 -42.80 31.21 12.77
CA ARG A 2 -41.82 32.10 12.10
C ARG A 2 -42.35 32.87 10.87
N GLN A 3 -43.58 32.59 10.40
CA GLN A 3 -44.23 33.25 9.24
C GLN A 3 -43.24 33.50 8.08
N ARG A 4 -42.61 32.43 7.59
CA ARG A 4 -41.64 32.52 6.49
C ARG A 4 -42.37 32.47 5.15
N GLU A 5 -41.88 33.25 4.21
CA GLU A 5 -42.30 33.21 2.81
C GLU A 5 -41.22 32.53 1.97
N PHE A 6 -41.63 31.65 1.06
CA PHE A 6 -40.75 30.90 0.18
C PHE A 6 -40.98 31.33 -1.26
N PHE A 7 -39.93 31.82 -1.92
CA PHE A 7 -39.97 32.16 -3.34
C PHE A 7 -39.21 31.12 -4.14
N TYR A 8 -39.85 30.57 -5.17
CA TYR A 8 -39.28 29.54 -6.02
C TYR A 8 -38.95 30.10 -7.39
N LEU A 9 -37.69 29.94 -7.80
CA LEU A 9 -37.19 30.32 -9.13
C LEU A 9 -37.26 29.09 -10.03
N ALA A 10 -38.18 29.13 -11.00
CA ALA A 10 -38.35 28.10 -12.02
C ALA A 10 -37.67 28.53 -13.33
N SER A 11 -37.06 27.59 -14.04
CA SER A 11 -36.48 27.81 -15.37
C SER A 11 -37.25 27.01 -16.41
N PHE A 12 -37.60 27.65 -17.53
CA PHE A 12 -38.32 26.99 -18.63
C PHE A 12 -37.61 25.77 -19.22
N ASN A 13 -36.28 25.67 -19.04
CA ASN A 13 -35.49 24.58 -19.61
C ASN A 13 -35.29 23.40 -18.66
N SER A 14 -35.58 23.56 -17.36
CA SER A 14 -35.20 22.58 -16.33
C SER A 14 -36.25 22.37 -15.24
N THR A 15 -37.44 22.92 -15.40
CA THR A 15 -38.52 22.84 -14.40
C THR A 15 -39.85 22.65 -15.12
N CYS A 16 -40.64 21.68 -14.69
CA CYS A 16 -42.00 21.46 -15.17
C CYS A 16 -43.03 21.75 -14.05
N LEU A 17 -44.30 21.44 -14.31
CA LEU A 17 -45.39 21.68 -13.35
C LEU A 17 -45.27 20.80 -12.09
N VAL A 18 -44.60 19.64 -12.18
CA VAL A 18 -44.39 18.74 -11.04
C VAL A 18 -43.49 19.37 -9.98
N GLU A 19 -42.35 19.95 -10.36
CA GLU A 19 -41.48 20.65 -9.38
C GLU A 19 -42.15 21.90 -8.81
N ALA A 20 -43.06 22.53 -9.55
CA ALA A 20 -43.82 23.68 -9.09
C ALA A 20 -44.98 23.31 -8.15
N ASP A 21 -45.26 22.01 -7.94
CA ASP A 21 -46.45 21.50 -7.22
C ASP A 21 -47.78 21.90 -7.89
N GLU A 22 -47.78 21.99 -9.22
CA GLU A 22 -48.95 22.35 -10.05
C GLU A 22 -49.46 21.17 -10.90
N GLU A 23 -48.82 20.00 -10.79
CA GLU A 23 -49.21 18.74 -11.44
C GLU A 23 -48.83 17.55 -10.55
N PRO A 24 -49.64 16.48 -10.48
CA PRO A 24 -49.26 15.25 -9.80
C PRO A 24 -47.94 14.67 -10.35
N PRO A 25 -47.12 14.01 -9.52
CA PRO A 25 -45.90 13.37 -9.99
C PRO A 25 -46.22 12.28 -11.02
N HIS A 26 -45.33 12.12 -12.00
CA HIS A 26 -45.40 10.99 -12.93
C HIS A 26 -44.94 9.69 -12.24
N SER A 27 -44.98 8.58 -12.98
CA SER A 27 -44.37 7.33 -12.52
C SER A 27 -42.87 7.51 -12.24
N ALA A 28 -42.35 6.78 -11.26
CA ALA A 28 -40.95 6.87 -10.90
C ALA A 28 -40.04 6.48 -12.09
N ASN A 29 -38.89 7.15 -12.17
CA ASN A 29 -37.95 6.95 -13.26
C ASN A 29 -37.35 5.53 -13.21
N GLU A 30 -37.61 4.73 -14.25
CA GLU A 30 -37.17 3.33 -14.33
C GLU A 30 -35.64 3.17 -14.31
N GLU A 31 -34.90 4.12 -14.90
CA GLU A 31 -33.44 4.12 -14.86
C GLU A 31 -32.92 4.36 -13.44
N ALA A 32 -33.53 5.29 -12.70
CA ALA A 32 -33.18 5.56 -11.31
C ALA A 32 -33.41 4.32 -10.41
N ILE A 33 -34.51 3.60 -10.64
CA ILE A 33 -34.80 2.34 -9.95
C ILE A 33 -33.74 1.29 -10.28
N ASP A 34 -33.43 1.09 -11.57
CA ASP A 34 -32.41 0.11 -11.99
C ASP A 34 -31.03 0.42 -11.41
N ILE A 35 -30.64 1.70 -11.34
CA ILE A 35 -29.40 2.15 -10.69
C ILE A 35 -29.43 1.81 -9.19
N CYS A 36 -30.53 2.11 -8.51
CA CYS A 36 -30.68 1.84 -7.08
C CYS A 36 -30.62 0.32 -6.78
N LEU A 37 -31.30 -0.50 -7.58
CA LEU A 37 -31.26 -1.97 -7.47
C LEU A 37 -29.87 -2.54 -7.77
N THR A 38 -29.14 -1.96 -8.74
CA THR A 38 -27.74 -2.31 -9.02
C THR A 38 -26.87 -2.06 -7.79
N ILE A 39 -26.98 -0.87 -7.19
CA ILE A 39 -26.23 -0.51 -5.98
C ILE A 39 -26.60 -1.42 -4.80
N ALA A 40 -27.90 -1.71 -4.61
CA ALA A 40 -28.36 -2.63 -3.60
C ALA A 40 -27.75 -4.03 -3.77
N THR A 41 -27.68 -4.53 -5.01
CA THR A 41 -27.06 -5.81 -5.31
C THR A 41 -25.56 -5.81 -5.00
N LEU A 42 -24.84 -4.75 -5.39
CA LEU A 42 -23.41 -4.59 -5.09
C LEU A 42 -23.13 -4.52 -3.58
N LEU A 43 -24.03 -3.94 -2.79
CA LEU A 43 -23.98 -3.90 -1.32
C LEU A 43 -24.51 -5.16 -0.63
N LYS A 44 -24.86 -6.19 -1.42
CA LYS A 44 -25.40 -7.48 -0.95
C LYS A 44 -26.68 -7.31 -0.13
N SER A 45 -27.47 -6.29 -0.47
CA SER A 45 -28.72 -5.95 0.21
C SER A 45 -29.89 -6.80 -0.29
N LYS A 46 -30.91 -6.98 0.56
CA LYS A 46 -32.14 -7.66 0.19
C LYS A 46 -33.09 -6.65 -0.46
N ILE A 47 -33.24 -6.76 -1.77
CA ILE A 47 -34.19 -5.98 -2.57
C ILE A 47 -35.64 -6.31 -2.14
N VAL A 48 -36.49 -5.29 -2.04
CA VAL A 48 -37.92 -5.46 -1.75
C VAL A 48 -38.67 -5.99 -2.98
N ASP A 49 -39.76 -6.72 -2.76
CA ASP A 49 -40.56 -7.26 -3.86
C ASP A 49 -41.45 -6.18 -4.52
N GLU A 50 -41.83 -5.17 -3.75
CA GLU A 50 -42.64 -4.03 -4.19
C GLU A 50 -42.11 -2.74 -3.55
N ILE A 51 -41.86 -1.73 -4.38
CA ILE A 51 -41.38 -0.41 -3.96
C ILE A 51 -42.58 0.51 -3.78
N HIS A 52 -42.71 1.07 -2.58
CA HIS A 52 -43.76 2.02 -2.21
C HIS A 52 -43.15 3.38 -1.88
N PHE A 53 -43.62 4.43 -2.56
CA PHE A 53 -43.22 5.80 -2.24
C PHE A 53 -43.99 6.33 -1.04
N MET A 54 -43.28 7.08 -0.21
CA MET A 54 -43.79 7.71 1.00
C MET A 54 -43.48 9.20 0.93
N ARG A 55 -44.31 10.01 1.58
CA ARG A 55 -44.15 11.45 1.75
C ARG A 55 -43.56 11.74 3.12
N LYS A 56 -42.27 12.09 3.14
CA LYS A 56 -41.53 12.53 4.34
C LYS A 56 -41.73 14.04 4.51
N ILE A 57 -42.43 14.46 5.56
CA ILE A 57 -42.77 15.88 5.76
C ILE A 57 -41.51 16.76 5.88
N VAL A 58 -41.42 17.82 5.06
CA VAL A 58 -40.32 18.79 5.03
C VAL A 58 -40.89 20.21 5.02
N ILE A 59 -40.71 20.94 6.12
CA ILE A 59 -41.36 22.24 6.37
C ILE A 59 -40.42 23.46 6.24
N ASP A 60 -39.19 23.25 5.76
CA ASP A 60 -38.19 24.33 5.61
C ASP A 60 -38.28 25.08 4.27
N GLY A 61 -39.25 24.69 3.43
CA GLY A 61 -39.50 25.27 2.11
C GLY A 61 -38.57 24.76 1.02
N SER A 62 -37.74 23.74 1.27
CA SER A 62 -36.86 23.18 0.25
C SER A 62 -37.57 22.22 -0.73
N ASN A 63 -38.79 21.79 -0.40
CA ASN A 63 -39.70 21.05 -1.28
C ASN A 63 -40.99 21.87 -1.43
N THR A 64 -41.41 22.14 -2.67
CA THR A 64 -42.62 22.93 -3.00
C THR A 64 -43.89 22.29 -2.43
N THR A 65 -43.98 20.97 -2.49
CA THR A 65 -45.07 20.12 -1.96
C THR A 65 -45.17 20.11 -0.42
N GLY A 66 -44.15 20.61 0.29
CA GLY A 66 -44.03 20.47 1.75
C GLY A 66 -43.65 19.05 2.24
N PHE A 67 -43.29 18.16 1.32
CA PHE A 67 -42.77 16.82 1.62
C PHE A 67 -41.76 16.36 0.57
N GLN A 68 -40.88 15.43 0.95
CA GLN A 68 -39.96 14.75 0.06
C GLN A 68 -40.53 13.37 -0.26
N ARG A 69 -40.59 12.98 -1.53
CA ARG A 69 -40.96 11.59 -1.90
C ARG A 69 -39.74 10.68 -1.70
N THR A 70 -39.92 9.63 -0.92
CA THR A 70 -38.87 8.67 -0.54
C THR A 70 -39.44 7.25 -0.56
N ALA A 71 -38.72 6.29 -1.13
CA ALA A 71 -39.10 4.87 -1.15
C ALA A 71 -37.94 4.00 -0.67
N VAL A 72 -38.23 2.98 0.14
CA VAL A 72 -37.25 1.94 0.48
C VAL A 72 -37.17 0.96 -0.69
N VAL A 73 -35.96 0.74 -1.22
CA VAL A 73 -35.70 -0.15 -2.36
C VAL A 73 -35.04 -1.45 -1.91
N ALA A 74 -34.19 -1.39 -0.88
CA ALA A 74 -33.59 -2.57 -0.29
C ALA A 74 -33.32 -2.38 1.20
N MET A 75 -33.26 -3.49 1.92
CA MET A 75 -32.95 -3.53 3.35
C MET A 75 -31.91 -4.61 3.64
N GLY A 76 -31.16 -4.42 4.72
CA GLY A 76 -30.06 -5.33 5.05
C GLY A 76 -28.95 -5.26 4.00
N GLY A 77 -27.86 -5.97 4.26
CA GLY A 77 -26.68 -5.98 3.39
C GLY A 77 -25.42 -5.75 4.21
N LYS A 78 -24.27 -5.77 3.53
CA LYS A 78 -23.00 -5.56 4.22
C LYS A 78 -21.89 -5.13 3.27
N ILE A 79 -21.01 -4.30 3.80
CA ILE A 79 -19.74 -3.93 3.18
C ILE A 79 -18.64 -4.03 4.23
N ASP A 80 -17.64 -4.88 4.00
CA ASP A 80 -16.52 -5.15 4.91
C ASP A 80 -16.91 -5.44 6.37
N GLY A 81 -18.03 -6.15 6.55
CA GLY A 81 -18.56 -6.52 7.85
C GLY A 81 -19.36 -5.41 8.55
N ILE A 82 -19.48 -4.21 7.96
CA ILE A 82 -20.44 -3.19 8.38
C ILE A 82 -21.78 -3.45 7.69
N GLY A 83 -22.86 -3.48 8.46
CA GLY A 83 -24.20 -3.68 7.93
C GLY A 83 -24.69 -2.47 7.14
N ILE A 84 -25.51 -2.72 6.13
CA ILE A 84 -26.34 -1.70 5.47
C ILE A 84 -27.76 -1.92 6.00
N GLU A 85 -28.36 -0.91 6.63
CA GLU A 85 -29.72 -1.01 7.17
C GLU A 85 -30.75 -0.85 6.05
N THR A 86 -30.66 0.26 5.33
CA THR A 86 -31.63 0.65 4.30
C THR A 86 -30.95 1.32 3.12
N ILE A 87 -31.51 1.08 1.93
CA ILE A 87 -31.21 1.81 0.71
C ILE A 87 -32.53 2.39 0.21
N CYS A 88 -32.59 3.71 0.12
CA CYS A 88 -33.77 4.44 -0.30
C CYS A 88 -33.51 5.19 -1.60
N LEU A 89 -34.56 5.35 -2.41
CA LEU A 89 -34.61 6.26 -3.54
C LEU A 89 -35.51 7.44 -3.16
N GLU A 90 -34.99 8.66 -3.25
CA GLU A 90 -35.73 9.87 -2.92
C GLU A 90 -35.45 11.02 -3.90
N GLU A 91 -36.25 12.07 -3.82
CA GLU A 91 -36.04 13.31 -4.57
C GLU A 91 -35.04 14.21 -3.85
N ASP A 92 -34.06 14.80 -4.55
CA ASP A 92 -33.27 15.88 -3.96
C ASP A 92 -34.12 17.15 -3.79
N ALA A 93 -33.77 17.98 -2.81
CA ALA A 93 -34.46 19.21 -2.47
C ALA A 93 -33.99 20.40 -3.32
N ALA A 94 -34.82 21.43 -3.45
CA ALA A 94 -34.49 22.67 -4.16
C ALA A 94 -33.22 23.34 -3.59
N ARG A 95 -32.47 24.05 -4.44
CA ARG A 95 -31.24 24.73 -4.02
C ARG A 95 -31.58 26.06 -3.36
N LYS A 96 -31.18 26.27 -2.12
CA LYS A 96 -31.29 27.58 -1.46
C LYS A 96 -30.35 28.58 -2.14
N ILE A 97 -30.90 29.70 -2.61
CA ILE A 97 -30.17 30.78 -3.28
C ILE A 97 -29.80 31.85 -2.26
N GLU A 98 -30.78 32.31 -1.49
CA GLU A 98 -30.61 33.37 -0.49
C GLU A 98 -31.65 33.26 0.63
N GLU A 99 -31.34 33.84 1.79
CA GLU A 99 -32.26 34.04 2.91
C GLU A 99 -32.07 35.47 3.44
N GLU A 100 -33.12 36.27 3.37
CA GLU A 100 -33.16 37.65 3.85
C GLU A 100 -34.37 37.82 4.77
N GLY A 101 -34.12 38.07 6.07
CA GLY A 101 -35.18 38.18 7.07
C GLY A 101 -36.05 36.92 7.15
N ASN A 102 -37.33 37.05 6.81
CA ASN A 102 -38.31 35.95 6.80
C ASN A 102 -38.52 35.33 5.41
N VAL A 103 -37.81 35.82 4.39
CA VAL A 103 -37.94 35.35 3.01
C VAL A 103 -36.78 34.42 2.68
N VAL A 104 -37.08 33.27 2.09
CA VAL A 104 -36.06 32.36 1.55
C VAL A 104 -36.35 32.13 0.07
N LYS A 105 -35.33 32.31 -0.77
CA LYS A 105 -35.42 32.02 -2.21
C LYS A 105 -34.75 30.69 -2.55
N TYR A 106 -35.45 29.85 -3.30
CA TYR A 106 -34.99 28.54 -3.76
C TYR A 106 -35.01 28.45 -5.28
N GLY A 107 -34.01 27.80 -5.88
CA GLY A 107 -33.99 27.41 -7.29
C GLY A 107 -34.51 25.98 -7.46
N LEU A 108 -35.46 25.79 -8.37
CA LEU A 108 -36.10 24.50 -8.63
C LEU A 108 -35.30 23.58 -9.56
N ASP A 109 -34.17 24.05 -10.10
CA ASP A 109 -33.30 23.30 -11.02
C ASP A 109 -32.70 22.01 -10.45
N ARG A 110 -32.75 21.86 -9.11
CA ARG A 110 -32.28 20.67 -8.39
C ARG A 110 -33.40 19.78 -7.84
N LEU A 111 -34.61 20.33 -7.68
CA LEU A 111 -35.72 19.61 -7.08
C LEU A 111 -36.10 18.42 -7.97
N GLY A 112 -36.29 17.24 -7.39
CA GLY A 112 -36.69 16.04 -8.13
C GLY A 112 -35.56 15.22 -8.74
N ILE A 113 -34.30 15.69 -8.68
CA ILE A 113 -33.15 14.87 -9.10
C ILE A 113 -33.10 13.59 -8.25
N PRO A 114 -33.01 12.39 -8.85
CA PRO A 114 -32.94 11.14 -8.09
C PRO A 114 -31.74 11.11 -7.13
N LEU A 115 -32.02 10.82 -5.87
CA LEU A 115 -31.05 10.70 -4.79
C LEU A 115 -31.15 9.31 -4.16
N ILE A 116 -30.01 8.68 -3.94
CA ILE A 116 -29.93 7.39 -3.27
C ILE A 116 -29.39 7.61 -1.86
N GLU A 117 -30.19 7.30 -0.85
CA GLU A 117 -29.79 7.32 0.55
C GLU A 117 -29.34 5.92 0.97
N ILE A 118 -28.11 5.78 1.45
CA ILE A 118 -27.56 4.53 1.96
C ILE A 118 -27.27 4.72 3.45
N THR A 119 -27.94 3.94 4.30
CA THR A 119 -27.76 4.02 5.76
C THR A 119 -26.95 2.81 6.23
N THR A 120 -25.79 3.06 6.84
CA THR A 120 -24.99 2.02 7.49
C THR A 120 -25.54 1.72 8.88
N SER A 121 -25.30 0.50 9.38
CA SER A 121 -25.58 0.15 10.77
C SER A 121 -24.66 0.94 11.71
N PRO A 122 -25.12 1.25 12.95
CA PRO A 122 -24.31 1.95 13.96
C PRO A 122 -23.25 1.03 14.60
N SER A 123 -22.50 0.29 13.78
CA SER A 123 -21.49 -0.70 14.19
C SER A 123 -20.06 -0.28 13.81
N ILE A 124 -19.90 0.93 13.28
CA ILE A 124 -18.58 1.52 13.00
C ILE A 124 -17.99 1.97 14.34
N ASP A 125 -16.84 1.40 14.69
CA ASP A 125 -16.21 1.49 16.01
C ASP A 125 -15.01 2.45 16.07
N SER A 126 -14.56 2.98 14.93
CA SER A 126 -13.45 3.93 14.87
C SER A 126 -13.59 4.96 13.74
N PRO A 127 -13.04 6.19 13.92
CA PRO A 127 -13.02 7.22 12.89
C PRO A 127 -12.34 6.79 11.58
N GLN A 128 -11.24 6.04 11.68
CA GLN A 128 -10.51 5.52 10.52
C GLN A 128 -11.37 4.58 9.68
N LYS A 129 -12.08 3.66 10.34
CA LYS A 129 -12.98 2.72 9.66
C LYS A 129 -14.18 3.44 9.03
N ALA A 130 -14.65 4.55 9.61
CA ALA A 130 -15.71 5.36 9.02
C ALA A 130 -15.27 5.95 7.67
N GLU A 131 -14.05 6.50 7.60
CA GLU A 131 -13.45 7.02 6.37
C GLU A 131 -13.29 5.92 5.31
N GLU A 132 -12.71 4.78 5.68
CA GLU A 132 -12.51 3.63 4.77
C GLU A 132 -13.82 3.09 4.18
N ILE A 133 -14.86 2.96 5.01
CA ILE A 133 -16.18 2.49 4.57
C ILE A 133 -16.84 3.51 3.66
N ALA A 134 -16.78 4.79 4.01
CA ALA A 134 -17.29 5.87 3.18
C ALA A 134 -16.57 5.91 1.82
N GLU A 135 -15.24 5.71 1.80
CA GLU A 135 -14.45 5.62 0.58
C GLU A 135 -14.94 4.47 -0.29
N LYS A 136 -15.12 3.29 0.31
CA LYS A 136 -15.50 2.08 -0.41
C LYS A 136 -16.90 2.18 -1.00
N ILE A 137 -17.86 2.72 -0.24
CA ILE A 137 -19.20 3.03 -0.76
C ILE A 137 -19.07 4.01 -1.94
N GLY A 138 -18.28 5.07 -1.79
CA GLY A 138 -18.03 6.03 -2.87
C GLY A 138 -17.44 5.39 -4.13
N ARG A 139 -16.47 4.47 -3.99
CA ARG A 139 -15.87 3.73 -5.11
C ARG A 139 -16.88 2.80 -5.79
N LEU A 140 -17.71 2.11 -5.03
CA LEU A 140 -18.78 1.24 -5.54
C LEU A 140 -19.82 2.06 -6.33
N LEU A 141 -20.25 3.20 -5.79
CA LEU A 141 -21.16 4.12 -6.49
C LEU A 141 -20.54 4.58 -7.82
N ARG A 142 -19.24 4.92 -7.83
CA ARG A 142 -18.52 5.32 -9.04
C ARG A 142 -18.40 4.19 -10.07
N ALA A 143 -18.30 2.93 -9.62
CA ALA A 143 -18.23 1.76 -10.49
C ALA A 143 -19.46 1.62 -11.39
N THR A 144 -20.63 2.09 -10.93
CA THR A 144 -21.85 2.09 -11.75
C THR A 144 -21.78 3.01 -12.96
N LYS A 145 -20.92 4.05 -12.92
CA LYS A 145 -20.82 5.14 -13.91
C LYS A 145 -22.11 5.92 -14.17
N LYS A 146 -23.17 5.65 -13.42
CA LYS A 146 -24.50 6.27 -13.55
C LYS A 146 -24.81 7.26 -12.43
N VAL A 147 -23.91 7.42 -11.46
CA VAL A 147 -24.02 8.42 -10.40
C VAL A 147 -23.37 9.73 -10.85
N LYS A 148 -24.05 10.86 -10.59
CA LYS A 148 -23.52 12.20 -10.89
C LYS A 148 -22.19 12.46 -10.19
N ARG A 149 -21.36 13.31 -10.79
CA ARG A 149 -20.02 13.66 -10.29
C ARG A 149 -19.85 15.17 -10.22
N GLY A 150 -18.96 15.62 -9.34
CA GLY A 150 -18.68 17.02 -9.11
C GLY A 150 -19.13 17.50 -7.72
N ILE A 151 -18.91 18.78 -7.46
CA ILE A 151 -19.19 19.39 -6.15
C ILE A 151 -20.69 19.27 -5.83
N GLY A 152 -21.00 18.83 -4.61
CA GLY A 152 -22.38 18.75 -4.12
C GLY A 152 -23.20 17.55 -4.64
N THR A 153 -22.59 16.62 -5.37
CA THR A 153 -23.25 15.40 -5.89
C THR A 153 -23.28 14.23 -4.91
N ILE A 154 -22.40 14.24 -3.91
CA ILE A 154 -22.35 13.26 -2.82
C ILE A 154 -22.50 14.04 -1.51
N ARG A 155 -23.36 13.55 -0.63
CA ARG A 155 -23.57 14.08 0.73
C ARG A 155 -23.24 13.00 1.73
N GLN A 156 -22.44 13.36 2.73
CA GLN A 156 -22.02 12.46 3.79
C GLN A 156 -22.37 13.11 5.12
N ASP A 157 -23.34 12.51 5.81
CA ASP A 157 -23.73 12.87 7.16
C ASP A 157 -23.26 11.75 8.09
N VAL A 158 -22.52 12.09 9.14
CA VAL A 158 -21.94 11.11 10.07
C VAL A 158 -22.64 11.18 11.42
N ASN A 159 -22.87 10.02 12.02
CA ASN A 159 -23.53 9.91 13.32
C ASN A 159 -22.53 9.34 14.33
N VAL A 160 -22.39 9.98 15.48
CA VAL A 160 -21.42 9.57 16.49
C VAL A 160 -22.01 9.61 17.90
N SER A 161 -21.64 8.62 18.68
CA SER A 161 -21.97 8.51 20.10
C SER A 161 -20.86 7.76 20.81
N ILE A 162 -20.56 8.16 22.03
CA ILE A 162 -19.67 7.41 22.93
C ILE A 162 -20.44 6.88 24.14
N LYS A 163 -19.86 5.91 24.86
CA LYS A 163 -20.43 5.40 26.11
C LYS A 163 -20.61 6.54 27.12
N GLY A 164 -21.83 6.71 27.64
CA GLY A 164 -22.17 7.82 28.55
C GLY A 164 -22.53 9.14 27.84
N GLY A 165 -22.36 9.23 26.53
CA GLY A 165 -22.80 10.34 25.69
C GLY A 165 -24.17 10.10 25.04
N ASN A 166 -24.52 10.95 24.08
CA ASN A 166 -25.73 10.84 23.26
C ASN A 166 -25.36 10.83 21.78
N ARG A 167 -26.27 10.33 20.93
CA ARG A 167 -26.13 10.43 19.48
C ARG A 167 -26.11 11.90 19.05
N VAL A 168 -25.11 12.24 18.25
CA VAL A 168 -24.95 13.51 17.56
C VAL A 168 -24.86 13.23 16.06
N GLU A 169 -25.63 13.97 15.27
CA GLU A 169 -25.57 13.93 13.81
C GLU A 169 -24.73 15.11 13.33
N ILE A 170 -23.71 14.85 12.52
CA ILE A 170 -22.86 15.89 11.93
C ILE A 170 -23.14 15.93 10.43
N LYS A 171 -23.60 17.10 9.97
CA LYS A 171 -23.92 17.36 8.58
C LYS A 171 -22.81 18.13 7.86
N GLY A 172 -22.77 17.95 6.55
CA GLY A 172 -21.94 18.76 5.66
C GLY A 172 -20.47 18.36 5.67
N VAL A 173 -20.17 17.08 5.86
CA VAL A 173 -18.83 16.55 5.64
C VAL A 173 -18.61 16.46 4.12
N GLN A 174 -17.85 17.40 3.58
CA GLN A 174 -17.68 17.54 2.13
C GLN A 174 -16.60 16.58 1.63
N GLU A 175 -15.45 16.60 2.28
CA GLU A 175 -14.29 15.84 1.86
C GLU A 175 -14.17 14.54 2.65
N LEU A 176 -13.91 13.45 1.91
CA LEU A 176 -13.81 12.11 2.49
C LEU A 176 -12.75 12.03 3.61
N HIS A 177 -11.58 12.66 3.38
CA HIS A 177 -10.46 12.64 4.32
C HIS A 177 -10.69 13.47 5.59
N GLU A 178 -11.72 14.32 5.61
CA GLU A 178 -12.08 15.10 6.80
C GLU A 178 -12.89 14.27 7.81
N ILE A 179 -13.55 13.18 7.36
CA ILE A 179 -14.41 12.32 8.21
C ILE A 179 -13.68 11.91 9.49
N LYS A 180 -12.46 11.39 9.36
CA LYS A 180 -11.66 10.93 10.49
C LYS A 180 -11.42 12.05 11.50
N LYS A 181 -10.89 13.18 11.04
CA LYS A 181 -10.55 14.33 11.88
C LYS A 181 -11.79 14.89 12.60
N ILE A 182 -12.91 15.02 11.88
CA ILE A 182 -14.18 15.49 12.43
C ILE A 182 -14.69 14.56 13.53
N LEU A 183 -14.67 13.25 13.28
CA LEU A 183 -15.12 12.25 14.26
C LEU A 183 -14.20 12.19 15.49
N GLU A 184 -12.88 12.25 15.32
CA GLU A 184 -11.92 12.32 16.43
C GLU A 184 -12.17 13.53 17.33
N ASN A 185 -12.41 14.69 16.74
CA ASN A 185 -12.72 15.91 17.48
C ASN A 185 -14.09 15.85 18.17
N GLU A 186 -15.11 15.29 17.51
CA GLU A 186 -16.42 15.13 18.13
C GLU A 186 -16.37 14.13 19.29
N VAL A 187 -15.56 13.06 19.20
CA VAL A 187 -15.31 12.15 20.34
C VAL A 187 -14.68 12.90 21.50
N LYS A 188 -13.63 13.70 21.26
CA LYS A 188 -13.00 14.54 22.31
C LYS A 188 -14.00 15.51 22.94
N ARG A 189 -14.85 16.13 22.14
CA ARG A 189 -15.91 17.03 22.62
C ARG A 189 -16.92 16.29 23.50
N GLN A 190 -17.35 15.09 23.12
CA GLN A 190 -18.26 14.31 23.94
C GLN A 190 -17.60 13.89 25.28
N ILE A 191 -16.33 13.50 25.26
CA ILE A 191 -15.55 13.19 26.48
C ILE A 191 -15.48 14.41 27.40
N GLU A 192 -15.12 15.57 26.85
CA GLU A 192 -15.06 16.85 27.56
C GLU A 192 -16.39 17.19 28.26
N LEU A 193 -17.51 17.06 27.54
CA LEU A 193 -18.84 17.34 28.11
C LEU A 193 -19.27 16.33 29.17
N ILE A 194 -18.86 15.06 29.04
CA ILE A 194 -19.10 14.04 30.08
C ILE A 194 -18.28 14.36 31.33
N GLU A 195 -17.04 14.82 31.17
CA GLU A 195 -16.22 15.18 32.32
C GLU A 195 -16.76 16.43 33.03
N VAL A 196 -17.16 17.46 32.27
CA VAL A 196 -17.88 18.61 32.82
C VAL A 196 -19.12 18.18 33.57
N LYS A 197 -19.93 17.27 33.02
CA LYS A 197 -21.10 16.69 33.70
C LYS A 197 -20.73 16.03 35.03
N ASN A 198 -19.67 15.22 35.03
CA ASN A 198 -19.24 14.49 36.22
C ASN A 198 -18.78 15.45 37.33
N LEU A 199 -18.03 16.49 36.96
CA LEU A 199 -17.53 17.49 37.90
C LEU A 199 -18.65 18.40 38.41
N ILE A 200 -19.52 18.91 37.53
CA ILE A 200 -20.57 19.84 37.96
C ILE A 200 -21.61 19.18 38.86
N ASN A 201 -21.99 17.93 38.58
CA ASN A 201 -22.94 17.18 39.42
C ASN A 201 -22.37 16.84 40.81
N LYS A 202 -21.04 16.88 41.00
CA LYS A 202 -20.40 16.77 42.31
C LYS A 202 -20.41 18.10 43.08
N ARG A 203 -20.40 19.23 42.37
CA ARG A 203 -20.30 20.58 42.96
C ARG A 203 -21.66 21.14 43.36
N ILE A 204 -22.65 21.09 42.46
CA ILE A 204 -23.95 21.75 42.66
C ILE A 204 -25.10 21.00 41.99
N LYS A 205 -26.35 21.42 42.24
CA LYS A 205 -27.55 20.89 41.56
C LYS A 205 -27.98 21.81 40.42
N LYS A 206 -28.60 21.22 39.38
CA LYS A 206 -29.16 21.94 38.23
C LYS A 206 -30.09 23.11 38.62
N GLY A 207 -30.90 22.93 39.66
CA GLY A 207 -31.81 23.97 40.18
C GLY A 207 -31.13 25.19 40.82
N ASP A 208 -29.83 25.12 41.12
CA ASP A 208 -29.09 26.26 41.65
C ASP A 208 -28.83 27.29 40.55
N VAL A 209 -28.50 26.84 39.33
CA VAL A 209 -28.33 27.71 38.15
C VAL A 209 -29.67 28.28 37.68
N GLU A 210 -30.76 27.52 37.79
CA GLU A 210 -32.09 27.95 37.34
C GLU A 210 -32.58 29.23 38.04
N LYS A 211 -32.18 29.42 39.30
CA LYS A 211 -32.55 30.58 40.13
C LYS A 211 -31.73 31.82 39.83
N GLU A 212 -30.59 31.68 39.14
CA GLU A 212 -29.70 32.81 38.83
C GLU A 212 -30.38 33.81 37.90
N LYS A 213 -30.17 35.09 38.21
CA LYS A 213 -30.75 36.22 37.46
C LYS A 213 -29.67 36.89 36.63
N ILE A 214 -30.08 37.41 35.48
CA ILE A 214 -29.23 38.28 34.67
C ILE A 214 -29.16 39.64 35.34
N VAL A 215 -27.95 40.18 35.52
CA VAL A 215 -27.69 41.43 36.24
C VAL A 215 -27.01 42.43 35.31
N ASP A 216 -27.45 43.68 35.35
CA ASP A 216 -26.76 44.79 34.68
C ASP A 216 -25.47 45.16 35.42
N ILE A 217 -24.36 45.10 34.69
CA ILE A 217 -23.01 45.35 35.18
C ILE A 217 -22.32 46.48 34.39
N SER A 218 -23.08 47.26 33.60
CA SER A 218 -22.56 48.29 32.72
C SER A 218 -21.71 49.34 33.44
N SER A 219 -22.05 49.65 34.69
CA SER A 219 -21.35 50.65 35.50
C SER A 219 -19.88 50.31 35.78
N ILE A 220 -19.51 49.03 35.73
CA ILE A 220 -18.13 48.56 35.94
C ILE A 220 -17.20 49.03 34.83
N PHE A 221 -17.73 49.13 33.61
CA PHE A 221 -16.93 49.31 32.40
C PHE A 221 -16.82 50.77 31.92
N HIS A 222 -17.29 51.75 32.71
CA HIS A 222 -17.23 53.18 32.34
C HIS A 222 -15.80 53.67 32.05
N GLN A 223 -14.80 53.10 32.72
CA GLN A 223 -13.38 53.43 32.52
C GLN A 223 -12.59 52.30 31.85
N SER A 224 -13.27 51.31 31.27
CA SER A 224 -12.63 50.11 30.73
C SER A 224 -11.65 50.40 29.61
N LYS A 225 -10.56 49.65 29.54
CA LYS A 225 -9.62 49.72 28.40
C LYS A 225 -10.05 48.83 27.23
N SER A 226 -11.09 48.01 27.39
CA SER A 226 -11.60 47.15 26.32
C SER A 226 -12.34 47.95 25.25
N ASN A 227 -11.77 48.01 24.05
CA ASN A 227 -12.41 48.64 22.89
C ASN A 227 -13.71 47.93 22.47
N LEU A 228 -13.81 46.62 22.72
CA LEU A 228 -15.01 45.83 22.43
C LEU A 228 -16.19 46.28 23.30
N ILE A 229 -15.97 46.36 24.62
CA ILE A 229 -17.00 46.75 25.58
C ILE A 229 -17.37 48.23 25.44
N LYS A 230 -16.40 49.12 25.22
CA LYS A 230 -16.66 50.55 24.96
C LYS A 230 -17.61 50.77 23.80
N LYS A 231 -17.31 50.16 22.64
CA LYS A 231 -18.17 50.26 21.45
C LYS A 231 -19.58 49.70 21.69
N ALA A 232 -19.69 48.63 22.48
CA ALA A 232 -20.98 48.05 22.82
C ALA A 232 -21.80 48.95 23.77
N LEU A 233 -21.14 49.70 24.66
CA LEU A 233 -21.77 50.63 25.60
C LEU A 233 -22.24 51.95 24.97
N ASP A 234 -21.66 52.37 23.84
CA ASP A 234 -22.06 53.61 23.16
C ASP A 234 -23.56 53.67 22.81
N LYS A 235 -24.17 52.50 22.53
CA LYS A 235 -25.60 52.35 22.19
C LYS A 235 -26.28 51.16 22.87
N GLY A 236 -25.67 50.58 23.89
CA GLY A 236 -26.07 49.28 24.44
C GLY A 236 -25.84 49.15 25.94
N ILE A 237 -25.83 47.91 26.41
CA ILE A 237 -25.73 47.52 27.81
C ILE A 237 -24.78 46.33 27.95
N VAL A 238 -24.16 46.18 29.12
CA VAL A 238 -23.38 44.99 29.46
C VAL A 238 -24.07 44.30 30.64
N MET A 239 -24.45 43.04 30.43
CA MET A 239 -25.08 42.23 31.48
C MET A 239 -24.23 41.00 31.77
N GLY A 240 -24.33 40.51 33.01
CA GLY A 240 -23.65 39.32 33.49
C GLY A 240 -24.62 38.29 34.05
N LEU A 241 -24.21 37.03 33.98
CA LEU A 241 -24.89 35.88 34.58
C LEU A 241 -23.87 35.09 35.42
N ARG A 242 -24.19 34.88 36.70
CA ARG A 242 -23.43 33.98 37.58
C ARG A 242 -23.71 32.53 37.20
N LEU A 243 -22.66 31.72 37.18
CA LEU A 243 -22.71 30.28 36.92
C LEU A 243 -22.09 29.53 38.10
N PRO A 244 -22.88 29.17 39.13
CA PRO A 244 -22.35 28.55 40.34
C PRO A 244 -21.62 27.24 40.07
N GLY A 245 -20.46 27.01 40.70
CA GLY A 245 -19.67 25.77 40.55
C GLY A 245 -18.98 25.56 39.19
N PHE A 246 -19.14 26.45 38.21
CA PHE A 246 -18.58 26.30 36.85
C PHE A 246 -17.15 26.84 36.69
N SER A 247 -16.51 27.37 37.73
CA SER A 247 -15.13 27.86 37.67
C SER A 247 -14.17 26.78 37.17
N GLY A 248 -13.41 27.10 36.12
CA GLY A 248 -12.47 26.20 35.46
C GLY A 248 -13.10 25.12 34.57
N LEU A 249 -14.44 25.03 34.49
CA LEU A 249 -15.14 24.07 33.63
C LEU A 249 -15.50 24.65 32.26
N ILE A 250 -15.58 25.98 32.14
CA ILE A 250 -15.98 26.66 30.89
C ILE A 250 -14.78 26.78 29.95
N GLY A 251 -13.59 27.00 30.51
CA GLY A 251 -12.32 27.13 29.77
C GLY A 251 -11.75 25.84 29.19
N GLY A 252 -12.32 24.68 29.57
CA GLY A 252 -11.91 23.34 29.14
C GLY A 252 -11.16 22.58 30.23
N VAL A 253 -11.58 21.34 30.48
CA VAL A 253 -11.07 20.43 31.53
C VAL A 253 -9.99 19.52 30.97
N LEU A 254 -10.29 18.78 29.91
CA LEU A 254 -9.39 17.83 29.26
C LEU A 254 -8.91 18.37 27.91
N TYR A 255 -9.82 18.94 27.11
CA TYR A 255 -9.56 19.40 25.75
C TYR A 255 -9.96 20.87 25.58
N LYS A 256 -8.97 21.78 25.59
CA LYS A 256 -9.21 23.23 25.52
C LYS A 256 -9.88 23.67 24.20
N GLU A 257 -9.59 22.97 23.12
CA GLU A 257 -10.18 23.22 21.80
C GLU A 257 -11.67 22.86 21.73
N ASN A 258 -12.13 21.94 22.59
CA ASN A 258 -13.52 21.47 22.68
C ASN A 258 -14.25 21.98 23.94
N ARG A 259 -13.74 23.05 24.55
CA ARG A 259 -14.24 23.63 25.79
C ARG A 259 -15.72 24.02 25.74
N LEU A 260 -16.41 23.89 26.89
CA LEU A 260 -17.82 24.28 27.03
C LEU A 260 -18.07 25.74 26.63
N GLY A 261 -17.14 26.65 26.88
CA GLY A 261 -17.26 28.06 26.51
C GLY A 261 -17.54 28.28 25.02
N ARG A 262 -17.01 27.42 24.13
CA ARG A 262 -17.30 27.48 22.69
C ARG A 262 -18.76 27.12 22.39
N GLU A 263 -19.31 26.11 23.07
CA GLU A 263 -20.73 25.76 22.94
C GLU A 263 -21.63 26.93 23.36
N LEU A 264 -21.32 27.55 24.50
CA LEU A 264 -22.07 28.71 24.99
C LEU A 264 -22.03 29.87 23.98
N ALA A 265 -20.86 30.13 23.40
CA ALA A 265 -20.70 31.18 22.40
C ALA A 265 -21.50 30.91 21.12
N VAL A 266 -21.57 29.67 20.64
CA VAL A 266 -22.39 29.30 19.47
C VAL A 266 -23.89 29.53 19.75
N HIS A 267 -24.37 29.18 20.94
CA HIS A 267 -25.76 29.42 21.33
C HIS A 267 -26.10 30.91 21.43
N ALA A 268 -25.20 31.75 21.93
CA ALA A 268 -25.36 33.21 21.92
C ALA A 268 -25.33 33.79 20.49
N LYS A 269 -24.45 33.27 19.62
CA LYS A 269 -24.34 33.69 18.21
C LYS A 269 -25.62 33.45 17.42
N LEU A 270 -26.35 32.36 17.68
CA LEU A 270 -27.61 32.04 17.01
C LEU A 270 -28.73 33.06 17.25
N VAL A 271 -28.67 33.83 18.33
CA VAL A 271 -29.60 34.92 18.63
C VAL A 271 -29.04 36.30 18.29
N GLY A 272 -27.88 36.35 17.62
CA GLY A 272 -27.24 37.57 17.12
C GLY A 272 -26.24 38.21 18.08
N GLY A 273 -25.97 37.62 19.25
CA GLY A 273 -25.06 38.18 20.26
C GLY A 273 -23.74 37.45 20.39
N GLY A 274 -22.93 37.90 21.35
CA GLY A 274 -21.66 37.27 21.72
C GLY A 274 -21.48 37.29 23.23
N ILE A 275 -20.55 36.47 23.73
CA ILE A 275 -20.27 36.35 25.16
C ILE A 275 -18.78 36.34 25.45
N ILE A 276 -18.44 36.66 26.69
CA ILE A 276 -17.12 36.47 27.29
C ILE A 276 -17.33 35.75 28.63
N HIS A 277 -16.49 34.77 28.98
CA HIS A 277 -16.63 34.03 30.24
C HIS A 277 -15.45 34.22 31.20
N SER A 278 -15.65 33.92 32.48
CA SER A 278 -14.63 34.16 33.53
C SER A 278 -13.33 33.39 33.30
N ASP A 279 -13.39 32.16 32.79
CA ASP A 279 -12.19 31.32 32.61
C ASP A 279 -11.25 31.78 31.48
N GLU A 280 -11.68 32.70 30.62
CA GLU A 280 -10.82 33.31 29.59
C GLU A 280 -10.36 34.73 29.97
N LEU A 281 -10.68 35.17 31.19
CA LEU A 281 -10.28 36.47 31.74
C LEU A 281 -9.18 36.31 32.79
N PRO A 282 -8.22 37.25 32.89
CA PRO A 282 -8.19 38.57 32.24
C PRO A 282 -7.73 38.50 30.77
N ASN A 283 -8.50 39.09 29.86
CA ASN A 283 -8.20 39.16 28.42
C ASN A 283 -9.10 40.22 27.74
N TYR A 284 -8.95 40.44 26.42
CA TYR A 284 -9.78 41.37 25.62
C TYR A 284 -9.76 42.82 26.10
N GLY A 285 -8.72 43.22 26.83
CA GLY A 285 -8.59 44.55 27.44
C GLY A 285 -9.44 44.73 28.70
N ILE A 286 -10.00 43.66 29.26
CA ILE A 286 -10.67 43.63 30.57
C ILE A 286 -9.62 43.33 31.65
N SER A 287 -9.48 44.22 32.64
CA SER A 287 -8.47 44.14 33.69
C SER A 287 -8.86 43.20 34.83
N MET A 288 -7.90 42.79 35.66
CA MET A 288 -8.20 41.95 36.83
C MET A 288 -9.05 42.68 37.86
N GLU A 289 -8.92 44.00 37.99
CA GLU A 289 -9.77 44.82 38.84
C GLU A 289 -11.23 44.77 38.36
N GLU A 290 -11.46 44.86 37.04
CA GLU A 290 -12.81 44.74 36.47
C GLU A 290 -13.37 43.33 36.68
N VAL A 291 -12.57 42.29 36.50
CA VAL A 291 -12.98 40.89 36.79
C VAL A 291 -13.42 40.75 38.25
N GLN A 292 -12.69 41.34 39.18
CA GLN A 292 -13.02 41.30 40.61
C GLN A 292 -14.31 42.06 40.91
N GLN A 293 -14.51 43.23 40.32
CA GLN A 293 -15.75 44.00 40.43
C GLN A 293 -16.97 43.24 39.89
N ILE A 294 -16.80 42.51 38.78
CA ILE A 294 -17.87 41.66 38.21
C ILE A 294 -18.23 40.55 39.19
N LYS A 295 -17.23 39.85 39.77
CA LYS A 295 -17.47 38.80 40.77
C LYS A 295 -18.23 39.33 41.97
N GLU A 296 -17.85 40.49 42.49
CA GLU A 296 -18.53 41.13 43.62
C GLU A 296 -19.97 41.52 43.26
N ARG A 297 -20.19 42.10 42.08
CA ARG A 297 -21.52 42.54 41.63
C ARG A 297 -22.48 41.38 41.38
N LEU A 298 -21.96 40.26 40.86
CA LEU A 298 -22.74 39.04 40.61
C LEU A 298 -22.83 38.13 41.84
N GLY A 299 -22.07 38.40 42.91
CA GLY A 299 -22.01 37.56 44.10
C GLY A 299 -21.36 36.19 43.83
N CYS A 300 -20.34 36.14 42.99
CA CYS A 300 -19.61 34.91 42.68
C CYS A 300 -18.69 34.48 43.83
N GLY A 301 -18.81 33.22 44.27
CA GLY A 301 -17.82 32.57 45.12
C GLY A 301 -16.57 32.12 44.36
N ASN A 302 -15.63 31.47 45.05
CA ASN A 302 -14.37 31.00 44.45
C ASN A 302 -14.55 29.89 43.41
N GLU A 303 -15.58 29.06 43.58
CA GLU A 303 -15.92 27.97 42.65
C GLU A 303 -16.91 28.39 41.55
N ASP A 304 -17.38 29.65 41.59
CA ASP A 304 -18.35 30.16 40.63
C ASP A 304 -17.66 30.81 39.44
N ALA A 305 -18.23 30.57 38.26
CA ALA A 305 -17.88 31.29 37.05
C ALA A 305 -18.92 32.39 36.77
N PHE A 306 -18.62 33.21 35.77
CA PHE A 306 -19.61 34.12 35.20
C PHE A 306 -19.48 34.20 33.69
N VAL A 307 -20.55 34.63 33.03
CA VAL A 307 -20.57 34.98 31.61
C VAL A 307 -21.13 36.38 31.47
N ILE A 308 -20.53 37.19 30.60
CA ILE A 308 -20.99 38.53 30.24
C ILE A 308 -21.35 38.60 28.76
N SER A 309 -22.32 39.45 28.41
CA SER A 309 -22.67 39.80 27.04
C SER A 309 -22.87 41.31 26.93
N ALA A 310 -22.47 41.88 25.79
CA ALA A 310 -22.44 43.32 25.58
C ALA A 310 -23.04 43.67 24.20
N GLY A 311 -23.95 44.65 24.15
CA GLY A 311 -24.63 45.07 22.92
C GLY A 311 -26.03 45.60 23.18
N GLU A 312 -26.91 45.50 22.18
CA GLU A 312 -28.31 45.91 22.34
C GLU A 312 -29.02 45.08 23.42
N LYS A 313 -29.80 45.74 24.28
CA LYS A 313 -30.40 45.13 25.47
C LYS A 313 -31.21 43.86 25.17
N GLU A 314 -31.99 43.85 24.11
CA GLU A 314 -32.80 42.69 23.74
C GLU A 314 -31.93 41.50 23.30
N ILE A 315 -30.88 41.75 22.50
CA ILE A 315 -29.95 40.72 22.03
C ILE A 315 -29.12 40.17 23.19
N VAL A 316 -28.65 41.04 24.09
CA VAL A 316 -27.88 40.66 25.30
C VAL A 316 -28.69 39.75 26.20
N LEU A 317 -29.95 40.10 26.48
CA LEU A 317 -30.85 39.27 27.30
C LEU A 317 -31.07 37.89 26.66
N LYS A 318 -31.44 37.85 25.38
CA LYS A 318 -31.63 36.59 24.64
C LYS A 318 -30.37 35.74 24.61
N SER A 319 -29.19 36.37 24.52
CA SER A 319 -27.90 35.67 24.50
C SER A 319 -27.61 34.99 25.83
N LEU A 320 -27.78 35.71 26.94
CA LEU A 320 -27.55 35.14 28.28
C LEU A 320 -28.61 34.10 28.66
N GLU A 321 -29.85 34.25 28.19
CA GLU A 321 -30.89 33.21 28.31
C GLU A 321 -30.51 31.94 27.54
N ALA A 322 -30.05 32.06 26.29
CA ALA A 322 -29.59 30.91 25.49
C ALA A 322 -28.38 30.21 26.14
N VAL A 323 -27.45 30.97 26.72
CA VAL A 323 -26.33 30.44 27.50
C VAL A 323 -26.83 29.70 28.74
N LYS A 324 -27.76 30.29 29.49
CA LYS A 324 -28.36 29.66 30.67
C LYS A 324 -29.01 28.32 30.30
N GLU A 325 -29.80 28.28 29.23
CA GLU A 325 -30.39 27.03 28.73
C GLU A 325 -29.33 25.97 28.37
N ARG A 326 -28.22 26.38 27.74
CA ARG A 326 -27.15 25.44 27.37
C ARG A 326 -26.36 24.96 28.59
N ILE A 327 -26.12 25.81 29.59
CA ILE A 327 -25.52 25.44 30.87
C ILE A 327 -26.39 24.40 31.57
N MET A 328 -27.71 24.61 31.59
CA MET A 328 -28.64 23.65 32.21
C MET A 328 -28.55 22.25 31.57
N LYS A 329 -28.24 22.16 30.27
CA LYS A 329 -27.99 20.88 29.58
C LYS A 329 -26.64 20.24 29.93
N ALA A 330 -25.67 20.99 30.42
CA ALA A 330 -24.35 20.44 30.80
C ALA A 330 -24.45 19.44 31.97
N PHE A 331 -25.46 19.58 32.84
CA PHE A 331 -25.77 18.61 33.90
C PHE A 331 -26.22 17.25 33.35
N ASP A 332 -26.77 17.22 32.13
CA ASP A 332 -27.22 16.01 31.46
C ASP A 332 -26.09 15.38 30.61
N GLY A 333 -25.04 16.16 30.28
CA GLY A 333 -23.86 15.77 29.52
C GLY A 333 -23.92 16.21 28.06
N VAL A 334 -23.70 15.25 27.15
CA VAL A 334 -23.79 15.48 25.70
C VAL A 334 -25.25 15.66 25.29
N PRO A 335 -25.68 16.80 24.74
CA PRO A 335 -27.04 16.97 24.25
C PRO A 335 -27.29 16.23 22.92
N LYS A 336 -28.54 15.81 22.69
CA LYS A 336 -29.01 15.27 21.40
C LYS A 336 -29.20 16.41 20.39
N GLU A 337 -28.32 16.50 19.40
CA GLU A 337 -28.27 17.63 18.48
C GLU A 337 -27.73 17.27 17.10
N VAL A 338 -28.06 18.13 16.13
CA VAL A 338 -27.45 18.16 14.80
C VAL A 338 -26.40 19.27 14.81
N ARG A 339 -25.21 18.93 14.33
CA ARG A 339 -24.06 19.82 14.23
C ARG A 339 -23.62 19.95 12.78
N ARG A 340 -22.94 21.04 12.44
CA ARG A 340 -22.29 21.22 11.15
C ARG A 340 -20.79 20.98 11.29
N ALA A 341 -20.19 20.33 10.30
CA ALA A 341 -18.74 20.27 10.18
C ALA A 341 -18.17 21.66 9.83
N MET A 342 -17.03 21.99 10.42
CA MET A 342 -16.29 23.22 10.16
C MET A 342 -14.94 22.91 9.49
N PRO A 343 -14.36 23.85 8.71
CA PRO A 343 -13.09 23.60 8.00
C PRO A 343 -11.90 23.31 8.91
N ASP A 344 -11.95 23.73 10.18
CA ASP A 344 -10.93 23.42 11.19
C ASP A 344 -11.01 21.95 11.67
N GLY A 345 -12.03 21.20 11.25
CA GLY A 345 -12.34 19.83 11.67
C GLY A 345 -13.13 19.77 12.97
N LEU A 346 -13.57 20.91 13.52
CA LEU A 346 -14.44 20.97 14.69
C LEU A 346 -15.91 21.00 14.25
N THR A 347 -16.83 20.89 15.20
CA THR A 347 -18.26 20.86 14.94
C THR A 347 -18.95 22.01 15.66
N GLU A 348 -19.97 22.62 15.03
CA GLU A 348 -20.79 23.67 15.63
C GLU A 348 -22.25 23.24 15.70
N TYR A 349 -22.93 23.59 16.80
CA TYR A 349 -24.37 23.36 16.95
C TYR A 349 -25.15 24.03 15.82
N MET A 350 -26.07 23.30 15.21
CA MET A 350 -26.94 23.78 14.14
C MET A 350 -28.40 23.82 14.60
N ARG A 351 -28.92 22.70 15.12
CA ARG A 351 -30.30 22.56 15.58
C ARG A 351 -30.47 21.32 16.48
N PRO A 352 -31.58 21.18 17.22
CA PRO A 352 -31.87 19.93 17.91
C PRO A 352 -32.04 18.78 16.92
N LEU A 353 -31.79 17.54 17.36
CA LEU A 353 -32.11 16.35 16.56
C LEU A 353 -33.61 16.38 16.18
N PRO A 354 -33.96 16.22 14.89
CA PRO A 354 -35.35 16.19 14.49
C PRO A 354 -36.11 15.07 15.21
N GLY A 355 -37.38 15.30 15.51
CA GLY A 355 -38.26 14.27 16.05
C GLY A 355 -38.52 13.17 15.02
N ALA A 356 -39.22 12.10 15.42
CA ALA A 356 -39.64 11.04 14.49
C ALA A 356 -40.35 11.67 13.29
N ALA A 357 -39.76 11.50 12.09
CA ALA A 357 -40.35 12.02 10.87
C ALA A 357 -41.73 11.40 10.69
N ARG A 358 -42.74 12.24 10.45
CA ARG A 358 -44.08 11.76 10.06
C ARG A 358 -44.00 11.43 8.58
N MET A 359 -44.09 10.16 8.25
CA MET A 359 -44.22 9.68 6.87
C MET A 359 -45.64 9.18 6.66
N TYR A 360 -46.17 9.38 5.45
CA TYR A 360 -47.44 8.80 5.02
C TYR A 360 -47.34 8.39 3.54
N PRO A 361 -48.18 7.46 3.03
CA PRO A 361 -48.05 6.97 1.65
C PRO A 361 -48.17 8.07 0.59
N GLU A 362 -47.34 8.00 -0.46
CA GLU A 362 -47.51 8.77 -1.69
C GLU A 362 -48.53 8.05 -2.58
N THR A 363 -49.75 8.59 -2.66
CA THR A 363 -50.86 7.94 -3.37
C THR A 363 -50.87 8.23 -4.86
N ASP A 364 -50.11 9.22 -5.32
CA ASP A 364 -50.10 9.64 -6.72
C ASP A 364 -49.19 8.73 -7.57
N VAL A 365 -48.23 8.06 -6.93
CA VAL A 365 -47.31 7.11 -7.58
C VAL A 365 -47.76 5.67 -7.25
N PRO A 366 -48.10 4.84 -8.24
CA PRO A 366 -48.49 3.46 -7.98
C PRO A 366 -47.31 2.64 -7.46
N PRO A 367 -47.56 1.56 -6.69
CA PRO A 367 -46.53 0.63 -6.29
C PRO A 367 -45.78 0.00 -7.48
N ILE A 368 -44.49 -0.24 -7.31
CA ILE A 368 -43.62 -0.75 -8.40
C ILE A 368 -43.12 -2.14 -8.04
N PHE A 369 -43.54 -3.14 -8.82
CA PHE A 369 -43.13 -4.52 -8.65
C PHE A 369 -41.71 -4.79 -9.17
N VAL A 370 -40.86 -5.41 -8.36
CA VAL A 370 -39.51 -5.81 -8.75
C VAL A 370 -39.52 -7.28 -9.19
N THR A 371 -39.75 -7.50 -10.48
CA THR A 371 -39.85 -8.85 -11.06
C THR A 371 -38.53 -9.61 -10.98
N GLU A 372 -38.61 -10.94 -10.90
CA GLU A 372 -37.41 -11.82 -10.94
C GLU A 372 -36.61 -11.67 -12.24
N GLU A 373 -37.28 -11.37 -13.36
CA GLU A 373 -36.61 -11.07 -14.63
C GLU A 373 -35.76 -9.81 -14.53
N ARG A 374 -36.30 -8.74 -13.92
CA ARG A 374 -35.56 -7.49 -13.68
C ARG A 374 -34.37 -7.72 -12.77
N LYS A 375 -34.53 -8.49 -11.67
CA LYS A 375 -33.42 -8.87 -10.77
C LYS A 375 -32.31 -9.63 -11.52
N LYS A 376 -32.68 -10.60 -12.38
CA LYS A 376 -31.72 -11.35 -13.21
C LYS A 376 -30.99 -10.46 -14.20
N LYS A 377 -31.70 -9.54 -14.86
CA LYS A 377 -31.10 -8.56 -15.79
C LYS A 377 -30.03 -7.74 -15.07
N ILE A 378 -30.35 -7.22 -13.89
CA ILE A 378 -29.42 -6.42 -13.07
C ILE A 378 -28.20 -7.24 -12.65
N LEU A 379 -28.40 -8.48 -12.18
CA LEU A 379 -27.31 -9.39 -11.81
C LEU A 379 -26.37 -9.67 -12.99
N SER A 380 -26.92 -9.85 -14.19
CA SER A 380 -26.12 -10.07 -15.41
C SER A 380 -25.38 -8.83 -15.92
N SER A 381 -25.84 -7.64 -15.54
CA SER A 381 -25.29 -6.35 -15.97
C SER A 381 -24.51 -5.63 -14.87
N LEU A 382 -24.08 -6.34 -13.81
CA LEU A 382 -23.31 -5.72 -12.74
C LEU A 382 -21.97 -5.20 -13.30
N PRO A 383 -21.58 -3.97 -12.93
CA PRO A 383 -20.27 -3.45 -13.31
C PRO A 383 -19.16 -4.21 -12.57
N GLU A 384 -18.05 -4.44 -13.26
CA GLU A 384 -16.81 -4.92 -12.65
C GLU A 384 -16.30 -3.87 -11.64
N LEU A 385 -15.94 -4.31 -10.44
CA LEU A 385 -15.52 -3.39 -9.39
C LEU A 385 -14.16 -2.73 -9.74
N PRO A 386 -13.89 -1.51 -9.26
CA PRO A 386 -12.63 -0.82 -9.56
C PRO A 386 -11.39 -1.65 -9.16
N ASP A 387 -11.43 -2.32 -8.02
CA ASP A 387 -10.32 -3.15 -7.55
C ASP A 387 -10.11 -4.40 -8.42
N GLU A 388 -11.18 -4.98 -8.95
CA GLU A 388 -11.12 -6.10 -9.90
C GLU A 388 -10.54 -5.64 -11.24
N LYS A 389 -10.99 -4.48 -11.76
CA LYS A 389 -10.42 -3.86 -12.95
C LYS A 389 -8.93 -3.56 -12.81
N ILE A 390 -8.51 -3.02 -11.66
CA ILE A 390 -7.10 -2.73 -11.40
C ILE A 390 -6.26 -4.01 -11.44
N LYS A 391 -6.74 -5.10 -10.81
CA LYS A 391 -6.07 -6.42 -10.88
C LYS A 391 -6.00 -6.95 -12.32
N ARG A 392 -7.08 -6.80 -13.09
CA ARG A 392 -7.10 -7.21 -14.50
C ARG A 392 -6.14 -6.38 -15.36
N PHE A 393 -6.11 -5.07 -15.19
CA PHE A 393 -5.18 -4.21 -15.95
C PHE A 393 -3.72 -4.46 -15.59
N PHE A 394 -3.44 -4.81 -14.32
CA PHE A 394 -2.12 -5.27 -13.90
C PHE A 394 -1.69 -6.53 -14.66
N SER A 395 -2.60 -7.48 -14.89
CA SER A 395 -2.31 -8.69 -15.71
C SER A 395 -1.97 -8.38 -17.18
N TYR A 396 -2.29 -7.18 -17.67
CA TYR A 396 -1.89 -6.73 -19.01
C TYR A 396 -0.50 -6.07 -19.05
N GLY A 397 0.28 -6.14 -17.96
CA GLY A 397 1.64 -5.58 -17.87
C GLY A 397 1.70 -4.10 -17.49
N LEU A 398 0.61 -3.53 -16.97
CA LEU A 398 0.59 -2.17 -16.40
C LEU A 398 1.08 -2.20 -14.95
N SER A 399 1.70 -1.11 -14.50
CA SER A 399 1.96 -0.92 -13.08
C SER A 399 0.65 -0.67 -12.31
N LYS A 400 0.67 -0.89 -10.99
CA LYS A 400 -0.50 -0.65 -10.13
C LYS A 400 -0.97 0.81 -10.20
N GLU A 401 -0.03 1.76 -10.24
CA GLU A 401 -0.32 3.18 -10.37
C GLU A 401 -0.92 3.53 -11.74
N GLU A 402 -0.42 2.97 -12.85
CA GLU A 402 -1.01 3.18 -14.18
C GLU A 402 -2.46 2.64 -14.22
N ALA A 403 -2.68 1.43 -13.71
CA ALA A 403 -4.02 0.83 -13.66
C ALA A 403 -4.98 1.68 -12.82
N LYS A 404 -4.56 2.16 -11.64
CA LYS A 404 -5.34 3.09 -10.81
C LYS A 404 -5.67 4.38 -11.55
N GLN A 405 -4.70 4.99 -12.24
CA GLN A 405 -4.91 6.24 -12.97
C GLN A 405 -5.91 6.07 -14.11
N ILE A 406 -5.89 4.94 -14.82
CA ILE A 406 -6.86 4.65 -15.88
C ILE A 406 -8.26 4.47 -15.30
N VAL A 407 -8.40 3.65 -14.25
CA VAL A 407 -9.70 3.35 -13.61
C VAL A 407 -10.29 4.58 -12.94
N TYR A 408 -9.54 5.27 -12.08
CA TYR A 408 -10.03 6.47 -11.39
C TYR A 408 -10.11 7.70 -12.28
N GLY A 409 -9.33 7.75 -13.35
CA GLY A 409 -9.37 8.79 -14.37
C GLY A 409 -10.48 8.61 -15.42
N ASN A 410 -11.33 7.58 -15.31
CA ASN A 410 -12.42 7.26 -16.25
C ASN A 410 -11.97 6.99 -17.68
N LYS A 411 -10.74 6.50 -17.83
CA LYS A 411 -10.19 6.09 -19.13
C LYS A 411 -10.28 4.58 -19.32
N ASP A 412 -10.90 3.87 -18.39
CA ASP A 412 -10.98 2.40 -18.33
C ASP A 412 -11.78 1.78 -19.48
N GLU A 413 -12.90 2.39 -19.90
CA GLU A 413 -13.67 1.92 -21.06
C GLU A 413 -12.90 2.07 -22.37
N PHE A 414 -12.24 3.22 -22.54
CA PHE A 414 -11.39 3.47 -23.70
C PHE A 414 -10.20 2.51 -23.74
N PHE A 415 -9.56 2.30 -22.59
CA PHE A 415 -8.48 1.34 -22.44
C PHE A 415 -8.95 -0.09 -22.74
N ASP A 416 -10.07 -0.53 -22.16
CA ASP A 416 -10.64 -1.87 -22.39
C ASP A 416 -10.97 -2.11 -23.86
N PHE A 417 -11.57 -1.12 -24.52
CA PHE A 417 -11.90 -1.22 -25.94
C PHE A 417 -10.64 -1.43 -26.80
N LEU A 418 -9.61 -0.63 -26.59
CA LEU A 418 -8.37 -0.67 -27.38
C LEU A 418 -7.56 -1.94 -27.09
N VAL A 419 -7.46 -2.37 -25.83
CA VAL A 419 -6.69 -3.57 -25.44
C VAL A 419 -7.37 -4.86 -25.94
N ARG A 420 -8.70 -4.91 -26.01
CA ARG A 420 -9.41 -6.07 -26.60
C ARG A 420 -9.05 -6.31 -28.06
N LYS A 421 -8.79 -5.24 -28.82
CA LYS A 421 -8.36 -5.32 -30.23
C LYS A 421 -6.84 -5.48 -30.37
N HIS A 422 -6.05 -4.84 -29.51
CA HIS A 422 -4.59 -4.85 -29.54
C HIS A 422 -3.98 -5.31 -28.19
N PRO A 423 -4.12 -6.60 -27.82
CA PRO A 423 -3.75 -7.09 -26.50
C PRO A 423 -2.25 -6.95 -26.21
N LYS A 424 -1.41 -7.05 -27.25
CA LYS A 424 0.05 -6.90 -27.14
C LYS A 424 0.52 -5.45 -26.93
N GLN A 425 -0.37 -4.48 -27.08
CA GLN A 425 -0.05 -3.05 -27.01
C GLN A 425 -0.54 -2.37 -25.73
N ALA A 426 -0.95 -3.11 -24.70
CA ALA A 426 -1.51 -2.54 -23.47
C ALA A 426 -0.64 -1.43 -22.85
N LYS A 427 0.69 -1.61 -22.83
CA LYS A 427 1.63 -0.58 -22.33
C LYS A 427 1.69 0.67 -23.21
N VAL A 428 1.59 0.49 -24.53
CA VAL A 428 1.54 1.61 -25.50
C VAL A 428 0.24 2.37 -25.35
N ILE A 429 -0.89 1.68 -25.23
CA ILE A 429 -2.22 2.27 -25.01
C ILE A 429 -2.23 3.06 -23.69
N SER A 430 -1.67 2.49 -22.61
CA SER A 430 -1.49 3.17 -21.32
C SER A 430 -0.70 4.47 -21.49
N ARG A 431 0.43 4.43 -22.21
CA ARG A 431 1.25 5.61 -22.51
C ARG A 431 0.49 6.68 -23.31
N ILE A 432 -0.34 6.29 -24.28
CA ILE A 432 -1.17 7.22 -25.04
C ILE A 432 -2.14 7.96 -24.12
N LEU A 433 -2.86 7.21 -23.28
CA LEU A 433 -3.92 7.74 -22.41
C LEU A 433 -3.42 8.56 -21.21
N LEU A 434 -2.28 8.18 -20.63
CA LEU A 434 -1.76 8.77 -19.40
C LEU A 434 -0.70 9.84 -19.64
N ASN A 435 0.05 9.77 -20.75
CA ASN A 435 1.17 10.68 -21.01
C ASN A 435 0.92 11.53 -22.26
N ILE A 436 0.72 10.91 -23.43
CA ILE A 436 0.71 11.64 -24.72
C ILE A 436 -0.49 12.57 -24.82
N ILE A 437 -1.71 12.09 -24.57
CA ILE A 437 -2.93 12.93 -24.63
C ILE A 437 -2.86 14.08 -23.61
N PRO A 438 -2.57 13.84 -22.31
CA PRO A 438 -2.46 14.93 -21.34
C PRO A 438 -1.34 15.94 -21.65
N GLU A 439 -0.24 15.53 -22.27
CA GLU A 439 0.83 16.44 -22.73
C GLU A 439 0.33 17.35 -23.85
N MET A 440 -0.39 16.80 -24.83
CA MET A 440 -1.01 17.57 -25.92
C MET A 440 -2.06 18.56 -25.40
N GLU A 441 -2.88 18.17 -24.42
CA GLU A 441 -3.86 19.06 -23.78
C GLU A 441 -3.19 20.24 -23.07
N LYS A 442 -2.05 20.02 -22.40
CA LYS A 442 -1.27 21.10 -21.76
C LYS A 442 -0.66 22.07 -22.77
N GLU A 443 -0.33 21.61 -23.96
CA GLU A 443 0.14 22.45 -25.08
C GLU A 443 -0.99 23.24 -25.75
N GLY A 444 -2.24 23.10 -25.29
CA GLY A 444 -3.41 23.80 -25.84
C GLY A 444 -3.88 23.23 -27.17
N VAL A 445 -3.51 21.98 -27.50
CA VAL A 445 -4.03 21.28 -28.68
C VAL A 445 -5.41 20.73 -28.37
N GLU A 446 -6.40 21.06 -29.20
CA GLU A 446 -7.73 20.45 -29.10
C GLU A 446 -7.64 18.98 -29.53
N VAL A 447 -7.62 18.07 -28.55
CA VAL A 447 -7.44 16.64 -28.80
C VAL A 447 -8.77 16.04 -29.24
N ASN A 448 -9.09 16.15 -30.53
CA ASN A 448 -10.24 15.48 -31.14
C ASN A 448 -9.85 14.11 -31.72
N LEU A 449 -9.09 13.33 -30.95
CA LEU A 449 -8.66 11.98 -31.34
C LEU A 449 -9.76 10.98 -30.99
N GLY A 450 -10.71 10.76 -31.91
CA GLY A 450 -11.73 9.73 -31.74
C GLY A 450 -11.12 8.32 -31.63
N LEU A 451 -11.82 7.42 -30.92
CA LEU A 451 -11.45 5.99 -30.80
C LEU A 451 -11.02 5.33 -32.13
N PRO A 452 -11.71 5.57 -33.28
CA PRO A 452 -11.33 4.94 -34.55
C PRO A 452 -9.96 5.39 -35.08
N LEU A 453 -9.52 6.60 -34.78
CA LEU A 453 -8.24 7.12 -35.25
C LEU A 453 -7.07 6.49 -34.47
N ILE A 454 -7.22 6.39 -33.15
CA ILE A 454 -6.23 5.73 -32.28
C ILE A 454 -6.11 4.25 -32.67
N GLU A 455 -7.22 3.57 -32.91
CA GLU A 455 -7.25 2.19 -33.40
C GLU A 455 -6.43 2.03 -34.70
N LYS A 456 -6.69 2.85 -35.72
CA LYS A 456 -5.94 2.80 -36.99
C LYS A 456 -4.44 3.10 -36.82
N VAL A 457 -4.06 3.95 -35.87
CA VAL A 457 -2.65 4.23 -35.56
C VAL A 457 -1.98 3.00 -34.93
N LEU A 458 -2.68 2.31 -34.02
CA LEU A 458 -2.19 1.06 -33.41
C LEU A 458 -2.06 -0.06 -34.45
N ASP A 459 -2.99 -0.17 -35.41
CA ASP A 459 -2.89 -1.09 -36.56
C ASP A 459 -1.62 -0.86 -37.38
N CYS A 460 -1.30 0.41 -37.69
CA CYS A 460 -0.11 0.77 -38.46
C CYS A 460 1.18 0.48 -37.68
N LEU A 461 1.17 0.65 -36.36
CA LEU A 461 2.28 0.29 -35.48
C LEU A 461 2.49 -1.23 -35.46
N GLU A 462 1.42 -2.01 -35.37
CA GLU A 462 1.46 -3.49 -35.38
C GLU A 462 1.99 -4.05 -36.71
N LYS A 463 1.70 -3.37 -37.83
CA LYS A 463 2.24 -3.68 -39.16
C LYS A 463 3.68 -3.21 -39.35
N GLY A 464 4.31 -2.61 -38.35
CA GLY A 464 5.69 -2.13 -38.40
C GLY A 464 5.93 -0.94 -39.33
N MET A 465 4.90 -0.14 -39.63
CA MET A 465 5.04 1.00 -40.56
C MET A 465 5.90 2.13 -39.99
N PHE A 466 6.00 2.23 -38.66
CA PHE A 466 6.81 3.19 -37.90
C PHE A 466 7.12 2.60 -36.52
N ALA A 467 8.08 3.17 -35.78
CA ALA A 467 8.43 2.73 -34.43
C ALA A 467 7.64 3.47 -33.34
N LYS A 468 7.50 2.87 -32.15
CA LYS A 468 6.72 3.41 -31.00
C LYS A 468 7.14 4.81 -30.56
N GLU A 469 8.39 5.21 -30.83
CA GLU A 469 8.94 6.54 -30.55
C GLU A 469 8.32 7.64 -31.42
N GLY A 470 7.74 7.29 -32.58
CA GLY A 470 7.06 8.21 -33.48
C GLY A 470 5.60 8.52 -33.11
N LEU A 471 5.03 7.83 -32.11
CA LEU A 471 3.64 8.02 -31.68
C LEU A 471 3.29 9.46 -31.29
N PRO A 472 4.09 10.18 -30.46
CA PRO A 472 3.75 11.55 -30.07
C PRO A 472 3.67 12.50 -31.28
N SER A 473 4.64 12.43 -32.19
CA SER A 473 4.66 13.26 -33.41
C SER A 473 3.49 12.97 -34.34
N LEU A 474 3.15 11.68 -34.52
CA LEU A 474 2.06 11.26 -35.40
C LEU A 474 0.70 11.69 -34.86
N LEU A 475 0.44 11.44 -33.57
CA LEU A 475 -0.83 11.81 -32.93
C LEU A 475 -1.02 13.33 -32.87
N HIS A 476 0.06 14.10 -32.62
CA HIS A 476 0.01 15.56 -32.64
C HIS A 476 -0.24 16.14 -34.05
N TYR A 477 0.30 15.50 -35.09
CA TYR A 477 0.01 15.93 -36.47
C TYR A 477 -1.42 15.61 -36.89
N LEU A 478 -1.91 14.41 -36.57
CA LEU A 478 -3.26 13.95 -36.90
C LEU A 478 -4.34 14.71 -36.10
N SER A 479 -4.07 15.16 -34.87
CA SER A 479 -5.03 15.99 -34.12
C SER A 479 -5.24 17.36 -34.76
N LYS A 480 -4.22 17.91 -35.43
CA LYS A 480 -4.31 19.17 -36.20
C LYS A 480 -4.84 18.97 -37.61
N ASN A 481 -4.73 17.77 -38.16
CA ASN A 481 -5.08 17.43 -39.55
C ASN A 481 -5.86 16.10 -39.60
N PRO A 482 -7.10 16.04 -39.09
CA PRO A 482 -7.85 14.80 -38.93
C PRO A 482 -8.24 14.10 -40.24
N ASP A 483 -8.29 14.85 -41.35
CA ASP A 483 -8.69 14.34 -42.68
C ASP A 483 -7.52 13.73 -43.48
N VAL A 484 -6.28 13.81 -42.97
CA VAL A 484 -5.10 13.29 -43.66
C VAL A 484 -4.98 11.78 -43.44
N GLU A 485 -4.75 11.04 -44.53
CA GLU A 485 -4.45 9.61 -44.47
C GLU A 485 -3.20 9.32 -43.64
N ILE A 486 -3.26 8.32 -42.75
CA ILE A 486 -2.17 8.01 -41.79
C ILE A 486 -0.85 7.73 -42.50
N LYS A 487 -0.91 7.12 -43.70
CA LYS A 487 0.28 6.83 -44.51
C LYS A 487 1.02 8.10 -44.95
N ASP A 488 0.28 9.16 -45.25
CA ASP A 488 0.87 10.44 -45.66
C ASP A 488 1.34 11.22 -44.44
N ALA A 489 0.62 11.13 -43.31
CA ALA A 489 1.09 11.66 -42.04
C ALA A 489 2.43 11.04 -41.59
N ILE A 490 2.61 9.71 -41.74
CA ILE A 490 3.88 9.02 -41.45
C ILE A 490 5.04 9.59 -42.27
N LYS A 491 4.81 9.88 -43.56
CA LYS A 491 5.82 10.49 -44.44
C LYS A 491 6.15 11.92 -44.03
N VAL A 492 5.13 12.73 -43.75
CA VAL A 492 5.30 14.14 -43.33
C VAL A 492 6.04 14.23 -42.00
N CYS A 493 5.73 13.34 -41.06
CA CYS A 493 6.44 13.26 -39.78
C CYS A 493 7.85 12.65 -39.89
N GLY A 494 8.21 12.05 -41.02
CA GLY A 494 9.53 11.45 -41.23
C GLY A 494 9.80 10.18 -40.42
N ILE A 495 8.75 9.46 -39.99
CA ILE A 495 8.82 8.33 -39.04
C ILE A 495 8.68 6.94 -39.72
N GLY A 496 9.07 6.79 -40.99
CA GLY A 496 8.90 5.53 -41.73
C GLY A 496 9.89 4.41 -41.34
N TYR A 497 9.49 3.16 -41.54
CA TYR A 497 10.34 1.98 -41.38
C TYR A 497 11.63 2.06 -42.21
N MET A 498 12.79 1.94 -41.54
CA MET A 498 14.10 1.75 -42.17
C MET A 498 14.58 0.31 -41.97
N GLY A 499 15.20 -0.27 -43.01
CA GLY A 499 15.76 -1.63 -42.94
C GLY A 499 17.00 -1.72 -42.06
N GLU A 500 17.31 -2.91 -41.53
CA GLU A 500 18.46 -3.14 -40.63
C GLU A 500 19.80 -2.73 -41.27
N ASP A 501 19.96 -2.98 -42.58
CA ASP A 501 21.17 -2.62 -43.32
C ASP A 501 21.38 -1.10 -43.39
N GLU A 502 20.31 -0.33 -43.65
CA GLU A 502 20.37 1.14 -43.68
C GLU A 502 20.69 1.73 -42.30
N ILE A 503 20.10 1.15 -41.25
CA ILE A 503 20.39 1.51 -39.84
C ILE A 503 21.86 1.25 -39.53
N ARG A 504 22.40 0.09 -39.94
CA ARG A 504 23.79 -0.30 -39.74
C ARG A 504 24.76 0.65 -40.46
N ASP A 505 24.42 1.12 -41.66
CA ASP A 505 25.23 2.08 -42.40
C ASP A 505 25.28 3.47 -41.74
N VAL A 506 24.14 3.95 -41.22
CA VAL A 506 24.09 5.19 -40.41
C VAL A 506 24.94 5.04 -39.15
N ILE A 507 24.83 3.91 -38.44
CA ILE A 507 25.61 3.62 -37.23
C ILE A 507 27.11 3.57 -37.53
N LYS A 508 27.54 2.86 -38.59
CA LYS A 508 28.95 2.83 -39.02
C LYS A 508 29.50 4.22 -39.31
N SER A 509 28.73 5.06 -40.00
CA SER A 509 29.09 6.45 -40.30
C SER A 509 29.29 7.28 -39.04
N VAL A 510 28.41 7.13 -38.03
CA VAL A 510 28.50 7.84 -36.75
C VAL A 510 29.69 7.35 -35.92
N VAL A 511 29.91 6.04 -35.83
CA VAL A 511 31.05 5.42 -35.14
C VAL A 511 32.38 5.87 -35.78
N TYR A 512 32.45 5.91 -37.12
CA TYR A 512 33.62 6.38 -37.85
C TYR A 512 33.89 7.88 -37.64
N LYS A 513 32.86 8.73 -37.75
CA LYS A 513 32.99 10.19 -37.52
C LYS A 513 33.34 10.54 -36.08
N LYS A 514 33.01 9.68 -35.12
CA LYS A 514 33.28 9.86 -33.68
C LYS A 514 34.32 8.88 -33.14
N LYS A 515 35.19 8.35 -34.00
CA LYS A 515 36.21 7.35 -33.67
C LYS A 515 37.05 7.70 -32.44
N LYS A 516 37.44 8.98 -32.30
CA LYS A 516 38.22 9.46 -31.14
C LYS A 516 37.51 9.27 -29.79
N ILE A 517 36.18 9.42 -29.75
CA ILE A 517 35.37 9.19 -28.54
C ILE A 517 35.27 7.70 -28.22
N VAL A 518 35.20 6.86 -29.26
CA VAL A 518 35.16 5.40 -29.15
C VAL A 518 36.51 4.86 -28.64
N GLU A 519 37.62 5.38 -29.15
CA GLU A 519 38.98 5.02 -28.73
C GLU A 519 39.30 5.46 -27.29
N GLU A 520 38.86 6.64 -26.86
CA GLU A 520 39.13 7.16 -25.50
C GLU A 520 38.23 6.54 -24.42
N LYS A 521 36.99 6.14 -24.75
CA LYS A 521 35.98 5.74 -23.75
C LYS A 521 35.47 4.31 -23.89
N GLY A 522 35.81 3.58 -24.97
CA GLY A 522 35.32 2.23 -25.20
C GLY A 522 33.80 2.13 -25.09
N GLU A 523 33.27 1.11 -24.42
CA GLU A 523 31.83 0.94 -24.18
C GLU A 523 31.16 2.13 -23.47
N LYS A 524 31.91 2.92 -22.69
CA LYS A 524 31.36 4.14 -22.04
C LYS A 524 31.00 5.24 -23.04
N ALA A 525 31.33 5.08 -24.32
CA ALA A 525 30.87 5.96 -25.41
C ALA A 525 29.42 5.69 -25.84
N ILE A 526 28.86 4.50 -25.53
CA ILE A 526 27.54 4.07 -26.01
C ILE A 526 26.42 5.08 -25.66
N PRO A 527 26.30 5.61 -24.42
CA PRO A 527 25.24 6.58 -24.11
C PRO A 527 25.31 7.87 -24.94
N ALA A 528 26.52 8.36 -25.22
CA ALA A 528 26.73 9.58 -26.01
C ALA A 528 26.41 9.34 -27.50
N LEU A 529 26.78 8.17 -28.04
CA LEU A 529 26.50 7.79 -29.42
C LEU A 529 25.02 7.47 -29.63
N MET A 530 24.36 6.85 -28.65
CA MET A 530 22.91 6.66 -28.63
C MET A 530 22.17 7.99 -28.69
N GLY A 531 22.62 9.02 -27.96
CA GLY A 531 22.00 10.35 -28.04
C GLY A 531 22.05 10.97 -29.45
N ILE A 532 23.14 10.74 -30.19
CA ILE A 532 23.30 11.22 -31.58
C ILE A 532 22.43 10.39 -32.53
N LEU A 533 22.48 9.06 -32.42
CA LEU A 533 21.71 8.15 -33.27
C LEU A 533 20.19 8.29 -33.06
N MET A 534 19.75 8.50 -31.83
CA MET A 534 18.34 8.72 -31.52
C MET A 534 17.81 10.04 -32.07
N ASN A 535 18.65 11.05 -32.33
CA ASN A 535 18.22 12.26 -33.02
C ASN A 535 18.02 12.03 -34.53
N GLU A 536 18.78 11.13 -35.14
CA GLU A 536 18.76 10.87 -36.59
C GLU A 536 17.78 9.76 -37.00
N LEU A 537 17.57 8.77 -36.12
CA LEU A 537 16.76 7.56 -36.35
C LEU A 537 15.44 7.55 -35.56
N ARG A 538 15.07 8.65 -34.88
CA ARG A 538 13.85 8.72 -34.04
C ARG A 538 12.59 8.34 -34.83
N GLY A 539 11.85 7.36 -34.34
CA GLY A 539 10.59 6.92 -34.95
C GLY A 539 10.76 6.04 -36.19
N LYS A 540 11.99 5.84 -36.70
CA LYS A 540 12.29 4.99 -37.86
C LYS A 540 12.75 3.58 -37.50
N ALA A 541 13.33 3.41 -36.30
CA ALA A 541 13.79 2.14 -35.76
C ALA A 541 13.59 2.08 -34.23
N ASP A 542 13.44 0.88 -33.68
CA ASP A 542 13.32 0.68 -32.22
C ASP A 542 14.69 0.92 -31.54
N GLY A 543 14.68 1.63 -30.41
CA GLY A 543 15.91 1.97 -29.67
C GLY A 543 16.74 0.76 -29.23
N SER A 544 16.09 -0.39 -28.99
CA SER A 544 16.79 -1.65 -28.65
C SER A 544 17.60 -2.20 -29.82
N LEU A 545 17.07 -2.10 -31.05
CA LEU A 545 17.76 -2.53 -32.26
C LEU A 545 18.97 -1.63 -32.56
N ILE A 546 18.82 -0.31 -32.43
CA ILE A 546 19.91 0.66 -32.60
C ILE A 546 21.04 0.38 -31.61
N HIS A 547 20.70 0.14 -30.34
CA HIS A 547 21.68 -0.17 -29.30
C HIS A 547 22.46 -1.46 -29.61
N LYS A 548 21.74 -2.52 -30.03
CA LYS A 548 22.35 -3.80 -30.41
C LYS A 548 23.39 -3.63 -31.53
N ILE A 549 23.00 -2.98 -32.64
CA ILE A 549 23.88 -2.82 -33.81
C ILE A 549 25.08 -1.91 -33.49
N LEU A 550 24.89 -0.86 -32.68
CA LEU A 550 25.98 0.00 -32.22
C LEU A 550 27.03 -0.77 -31.42
N LYS A 551 26.59 -1.67 -30.53
CA LYS A 551 27.49 -2.50 -29.73
C LYS A 551 28.31 -3.44 -30.62
N GLU A 552 27.64 -4.13 -31.56
CA GLU A 552 28.29 -5.05 -32.52
C GLU A 552 29.39 -4.36 -33.37
N GLU A 553 29.19 -3.11 -33.79
CA GLU A 553 30.18 -2.39 -34.60
C GLU A 553 31.35 -1.82 -33.79
N MET A 554 31.17 -1.60 -32.48
CA MET A 554 32.27 -1.17 -31.58
C MET A 554 33.21 -2.32 -31.20
N GLU A 555 32.71 -3.56 -31.13
CA GLU A 555 33.48 -4.74 -30.70
C GLU A 555 34.47 -5.27 -31.76
N LYS A 556 34.25 -5.00 -33.06
CA LYS A 556 35.10 -5.48 -34.17
C LYS A 556 36.52 -4.86 -34.21
N GLY A 557 36.86 -3.90 -33.34
CA GLY A 557 38.11 -3.14 -33.36
C GLY A 557 39.31 -3.70 -32.59
N CYS A 558 39.21 -4.88 -31.94
CA CYS A 558 40.19 -5.34 -30.95
C CYS A 558 40.86 -6.69 -31.29
N MET A 559 41.96 -6.71 -32.07
CA MET A 559 42.85 -7.88 -32.18
C MET A 559 44.33 -7.48 -32.29
N GLU A 560 45.20 -8.01 -31.40
CA GLU A 560 46.67 -7.95 -31.51
C GLU A 560 47.25 -9.34 -31.87
N LYS A 561 48.32 -9.37 -32.67
CA LYS A 561 49.06 -10.59 -33.08
C LYS A 561 50.43 -10.61 -32.40
N GLU A 562 50.80 -11.74 -31.78
CA GLU A 562 52.21 -12.09 -31.55
C GLU A 562 52.52 -13.59 -31.83
N LYS A 563 53.83 -13.88 -31.90
CA LYS A 563 54.54 -14.95 -32.63
C LYS A 563 54.35 -16.37 -32.06
N GLU A 564 54.68 -17.35 -32.92
CA GLU A 564 54.70 -18.82 -32.70
C GLU A 564 53.40 -19.62 -32.96
N GLY A 565 52.61 -19.23 -33.95
CA GLY A 565 51.60 -20.12 -34.54
C GLY A 565 50.44 -20.51 -33.61
N ILE A 566 50.30 -19.86 -32.46
CA ILE A 566 49.15 -19.97 -31.56
C ILE A 566 48.50 -18.59 -31.49
N VAL A 567 47.33 -18.44 -32.11
CA VAL A 567 46.54 -17.20 -32.05
C VAL A 567 45.61 -17.28 -30.84
N ILE A 568 45.93 -16.60 -29.73
CA ILE A 568 45.05 -16.63 -28.56
C ILE A 568 44.01 -15.50 -28.70
N ALA A 569 42.85 -15.79 -29.27
CA ALA A 569 41.66 -14.96 -29.08
C ALA A 569 41.08 -15.22 -27.68
N ARG A 570 40.71 -14.13 -26.97
CA ARG A 570 40.45 -14.11 -25.53
C ARG A 570 39.09 -13.50 -25.25
N ASN A 571 38.07 -14.34 -25.07
CA ASN A 571 36.77 -13.90 -24.54
C ASN A 571 36.56 -14.50 -23.16
N PHE A 572 36.22 -13.61 -22.21
CA PHE A 572 36.00 -13.94 -20.81
C PHE A 572 34.79 -13.17 -20.34
N TRP A 573 33.85 -13.90 -19.76
CA TRP A 573 32.72 -13.30 -19.11
C TRP A 573 32.25 -14.19 -17.97
N VAL A 574 31.54 -13.56 -17.04
CA VAL A 574 30.92 -14.23 -15.92
C VAL A 574 29.42 -14.11 -16.13
N GLU A 575 28.71 -15.22 -16.02
CA GLU A 575 27.25 -15.20 -16.03
C GLU A 575 26.70 -15.70 -14.71
N SER A 576 25.69 -14.98 -14.23
CA SER A 576 24.92 -15.30 -13.05
C SER A 576 23.70 -16.13 -13.41
N TYR A 577 23.55 -17.25 -12.71
CA TYR A 577 22.42 -18.16 -12.86
C TYR A 577 21.75 -18.34 -11.51
N GLN A 578 20.43 -18.18 -11.48
CA GLN A 578 19.62 -18.34 -10.28
C GLN A 578 18.92 -19.69 -10.27
N PRO A 579 18.92 -20.42 -9.14
CA PRO A 579 18.04 -21.56 -8.96
C PRO A 579 16.58 -21.09 -8.85
N THR A 580 15.74 -21.53 -9.78
CA THR A 580 14.27 -21.46 -9.72
C THR A 580 13.76 -22.76 -9.11
N VAL A 581 12.92 -22.66 -8.08
CA VAL A 581 12.33 -23.81 -7.41
C VAL A 581 10.91 -24.02 -7.93
N ASN A 582 10.70 -25.09 -8.70
CA ASN A 582 9.36 -25.49 -9.14
C ASN A 582 8.79 -26.49 -8.13
N LEU A 583 7.76 -26.05 -7.41
CA LEU A 583 6.97 -26.89 -6.52
C LEU A 583 5.77 -27.41 -7.32
N SER A 584 5.87 -28.62 -7.89
CA SER A 584 4.75 -29.21 -8.64
C SER A 584 3.73 -29.87 -7.71
N ASP A 585 2.48 -29.46 -7.88
CA ASP A 585 1.20 -30.01 -7.40
C ASP A 585 1.05 -30.37 -5.91
N LEU A 586 0.48 -29.41 -5.16
CA LEU A 586 0.03 -29.55 -3.77
C LEU A 586 -1.42 -30.08 -3.64
N THR A 587 -2.06 -30.48 -4.74
CA THR A 587 -3.52 -30.67 -4.79
C THR A 587 -4.03 -32.04 -4.34
N ALA A 588 -3.16 -33.00 -3.96
CA ALA A 588 -3.59 -34.35 -3.62
C ALA A 588 -2.79 -35.02 -2.49
N GLY A 589 -2.64 -34.39 -1.32
CA GLY A 589 -2.20 -35.06 -0.09
C GLY A 589 -0.81 -35.74 -0.11
N GLY A 590 -0.04 -35.56 -1.18
CA GLY A 590 1.35 -35.97 -1.35
C GLY A 590 2.29 -34.81 -1.05
N LEU A 591 3.51 -35.14 -0.62
CA LEU A 591 4.58 -34.16 -0.40
C LEU A 591 5.00 -33.53 -1.74
N PRO A 592 5.38 -32.23 -1.76
CA PRO A 592 5.84 -31.57 -2.98
C PRO A 592 7.05 -32.31 -3.56
N SER A 593 7.16 -32.39 -4.89
CA SER A 593 8.45 -32.58 -5.55
C SER A 593 9.07 -31.20 -5.77
N VAL A 594 10.32 -31.05 -5.32
CA VAL A 594 11.11 -29.81 -5.42
C VAL A 594 12.09 -29.98 -6.57
N ASP A 595 11.78 -29.43 -7.73
CA ASP A 595 12.71 -29.40 -8.87
C ASP A 595 13.41 -28.05 -8.91
N ILE A 596 14.75 -28.08 -8.91
CA ILE A 596 15.59 -26.86 -8.98
C ILE A 596 16.18 -26.73 -10.37
N SER A 597 15.78 -25.70 -11.10
CA SER A 597 16.25 -25.38 -12.46
C SER A 597 16.96 -24.02 -12.46
N TYR A 598 18.09 -23.86 -13.14
CA TYR A 598 18.81 -22.58 -13.13
C TYR A 598 18.40 -21.67 -14.31
N SER A 599 18.05 -20.41 -14.03
CA SER A 599 17.73 -19.38 -15.04
C SER A 599 18.66 -18.18 -14.94
N LYS A 600 19.05 -17.59 -16.08
CA LYS A 600 19.90 -16.37 -16.12
C LYS A 600 19.27 -15.24 -15.31
N SER A 601 20.04 -14.58 -14.44
CA SER A 601 19.52 -13.53 -13.56
C SER A 601 20.38 -12.29 -13.51
N GLU A 602 19.73 -11.14 -13.32
CA GLU A 602 20.34 -9.82 -13.16
C GLU A 602 20.54 -9.42 -11.68
N ASN A 603 20.02 -10.18 -10.71
CA ASN A 603 20.02 -9.82 -9.29
C ASN A 603 20.75 -10.88 -8.44
N MET A 604 21.82 -10.49 -7.75
CA MET A 604 22.68 -11.39 -6.99
C MET A 604 22.79 -10.98 -5.52
N GLY A 605 22.76 -11.97 -4.62
CA GLY A 605 23.15 -11.85 -3.21
C GLY A 605 24.48 -12.56 -2.94
N ILE A 606 25.14 -12.24 -1.83
CA ILE A 606 26.38 -12.93 -1.40
C ILE A 606 26.11 -14.44 -1.29
N GLY A 607 27.01 -15.27 -1.84
CA GLY A 607 26.93 -16.73 -1.83
C GLY A 607 26.16 -17.37 -2.99
N ASP A 608 25.59 -16.57 -3.89
CA ASP A 608 25.00 -17.05 -5.13
C ASP A 608 26.08 -17.66 -6.07
N GLN A 609 25.67 -18.65 -6.87
CA GLN A 609 26.56 -19.34 -7.81
C GLN A 609 26.68 -18.57 -9.13
N ILE A 610 27.91 -18.25 -9.50
CA ILE A 610 28.28 -17.68 -10.79
C ILE A 610 29.03 -18.71 -11.62
N PHE A 611 28.95 -18.57 -12.94
CA PHE A 611 29.65 -19.44 -13.88
C PHE A 611 30.68 -18.60 -14.61
N VAL A 612 31.91 -19.09 -14.53
CA VAL A 612 33.10 -18.40 -15.04
C VAL A 612 33.52 -19.11 -16.32
N TYR A 613 33.50 -18.37 -17.42
CA TYR A 613 33.78 -18.90 -18.75
C TYR A 613 35.17 -18.47 -19.21
N TYR A 614 35.96 -19.46 -19.62
CA TYR A 614 37.24 -19.25 -20.27
C TYR A 614 37.21 -19.86 -21.67
N GLN A 615 37.32 -19.02 -22.69
CA GLN A 615 37.48 -19.48 -24.06
C GLN A 615 38.93 -19.33 -24.53
N ILE A 616 39.46 -20.40 -25.12
CA ILE A 616 40.77 -20.40 -25.76
C ILE A 616 40.65 -20.90 -27.20
N TYR A 617 41.25 -20.17 -28.13
CA TYR A 617 41.48 -20.64 -29.49
C TYR A 617 42.86 -21.31 -29.57
N MET A 618 42.91 -22.54 -30.07
CA MET A 618 44.16 -23.27 -30.29
C MET A 618 44.09 -24.06 -31.60
N GLU A 619 45.09 -23.89 -32.46
CA GLU A 619 45.27 -24.74 -33.64
C GLU A 619 45.92 -26.08 -33.22
N ASN A 620 45.32 -27.21 -33.62
CA ASN A 620 45.77 -28.58 -33.34
C ASN A 620 45.70 -29.04 -31.86
N ILE A 621 44.59 -28.78 -31.15
CA ILE A 621 44.43 -29.27 -29.76
C ILE A 621 44.52 -30.80 -29.65
N GLU A 622 44.21 -31.55 -30.71
CA GLU A 622 44.19 -33.02 -30.68
C GLU A 622 45.54 -33.63 -30.27
N ASN A 623 46.63 -32.85 -30.42
CA ASN A 623 47.98 -33.23 -29.99
C ASN A 623 48.40 -32.61 -28.65
N PHE A 624 47.54 -31.81 -28.03
CA PHE A 624 47.79 -31.12 -26.77
C PHE A 624 47.32 -31.97 -25.59
N ARG A 625 48.27 -32.43 -24.77
CA ARG A 625 47.98 -33.17 -23.52
C ARG A 625 48.29 -32.30 -22.32
N GLY A 626 47.26 -31.78 -21.67
CA GLY A 626 47.43 -30.80 -20.60
C GLY A 626 46.21 -30.65 -19.71
N LYS A 627 46.24 -29.68 -18.80
CA LYS A 627 45.12 -29.35 -17.91
C LYS A 627 44.74 -27.88 -18.01
N ALA A 628 43.44 -27.58 -17.94
CA ALA A 628 42.95 -26.22 -17.81
C ALA A 628 42.75 -25.87 -16.33
N HIS A 629 43.28 -24.73 -15.91
CA HIS A 629 43.30 -24.26 -14.53
C HIS A 629 42.53 -22.95 -14.39
N CYS A 630 41.77 -22.84 -13.29
CA CYS A 630 41.17 -21.59 -12.84
C CYS A 630 41.55 -21.39 -11.37
N ILE A 631 42.21 -20.28 -11.08
CA ILE A 631 42.63 -19.89 -9.73
C ILE A 631 41.90 -18.61 -9.37
N VAL A 632 41.27 -18.58 -8.20
CA VAL A 632 40.58 -17.39 -7.68
C VAL A 632 41.24 -16.99 -6.37
N ASP A 633 41.80 -15.78 -6.31
CA ASP A 633 42.54 -15.24 -5.15
C ASP A 633 43.55 -16.24 -4.56
N GLY A 634 44.28 -16.94 -5.44
CA GLY A 634 45.30 -17.92 -5.06
C GLY A 634 44.79 -19.31 -4.68
N LYS A 635 43.47 -19.56 -4.70
CA LYS A 635 42.87 -20.89 -4.50
C LYS A 635 42.48 -21.51 -5.84
N GLU A 636 43.00 -22.70 -6.12
CA GLU A 636 42.74 -23.43 -7.36
C GLU A 636 41.36 -24.13 -7.33
N LEU A 637 40.54 -23.89 -8.36
CA LEU A 637 39.33 -24.68 -8.64
C LEU A 637 39.72 -25.98 -9.36
N ALA A 638 38.85 -26.99 -9.31
CA ALA A 638 39.14 -28.29 -9.92
C ALA A 638 39.58 -28.16 -11.39
N ALA A 639 40.78 -28.64 -11.70
CA ALA A 639 41.36 -28.59 -13.04
C ALA A 639 40.72 -29.62 -13.98
N PHE A 640 40.58 -29.28 -15.26
CA PHE A 640 40.04 -30.19 -16.27
C PHE A 640 41.17 -30.80 -17.12
N ASP A 641 41.10 -32.12 -17.38
CA ASP A 641 42.02 -32.81 -18.31
C ASP A 641 41.64 -32.49 -19.76
N VAL A 642 42.56 -31.93 -20.55
CA VAL A 642 42.31 -31.46 -21.94
C VAL A 642 42.20 -32.62 -22.94
N ASP A 643 42.69 -33.82 -22.58
CA ASP A 643 42.86 -35.00 -23.43
C ASP A 643 41.91 -36.17 -23.14
N LYS A 644 40.95 -36.01 -22.22
CA LYS A 644 39.87 -37.00 -22.00
C LYS A 644 38.60 -36.57 -22.74
N GLU A 645 37.81 -37.55 -23.21
CA GLU A 645 36.44 -37.43 -23.78
C GLU A 645 35.41 -36.70 -22.89
N TYR A 646 35.85 -36.07 -21.80
CA TYR A 646 35.03 -35.30 -20.87
C TYR A 646 35.46 -33.83 -20.86
N LEU A 647 35.14 -33.09 -21.93
CA LEU A 647 35.17 -31.62 -21.96
C LEU A 647 34.27 -31.11 -23.09
N PRO A 648 33.58 -29.97 -22.94
CA PRO A 648 32.71 -29.51 -21.86
C PRO A 648 31.35 -30.23 -22.00
N VAL A 649 30.30 -29.87 -21.26
CA VAL A 649 28.97 -30.47 -21.47
C VAL A 649 28.60 -30.35 -22.96
N PRO A 650 28.38 -31.45 -23.73
CA PRO A 650 27.82 -31.33 -25.07
C PRO A 650 26.58 -30.45 -24.97
N PRO A 651 26.26 -29.57 -25.93
CA PRO A 651 25.08 -28.71 -25.85
C PRO A 651 23.80 -29.51 -25.50
N GLN A 652 23.79 -30.79 -25.87
CA GLN A 652 22.72 -31.75 -25.66
C GLN A 652 22.63 -32.23 -24.18
N ASN A 653 23.73 -32.32 -23.44
CA ASN A 653 23.76 -32.80 -22.04
C ASN A 653 23.65 -31.67 -21.00
N ALA A 654 23.77 -30.39 -21.39
CA ALA A 654 23.61 -29.24 -20.48
C ALA A 654 22.18 -29.17 -19.92
N SER A 655 21.23 -29.61 -20.76
CA SER A 655 19.82 -29.78 -20.42
C SER A 655 19.58 -30.77 -19.27
N MET A 656 20.39 -31.83 -19.11
CA MET A 656 20.23 -32.83 -18.04
C MET A 656 20.67 -32.31 -16.67
N LEU A 657 21.49 -31.26 -16.61
CA LEU A 657 21.95 -30.60 -15.38
C LEU A 657 21.24 -29.25 -15.13
N GLY A 658 20.25 -28.89 -15.96
CA GLY A 658 19.54 -27.62 -15.85
C GLY A 658 20.41 -26.37 -16.14
N LEU A 659 21.54 -26.54 -16.81
CA LEU A 659 22.44 -25.46 -17.25
C LEU A 659 22.13 -25.09 -18.71
N PRO A 660 22.17 -23.82 -19.11
CA PRO A 660 22.02 -23.45 -20.51
C PRO A 660 23.22 -23.89 -21.34
N GLN A 661 22.98 -24.10 -22.64
CA GLN A 661 24.03 -24.37 -23.62
C GLN A 661 25.04 -23.22 -23.65
N ALA A 662 26.33 -23.56 -23.64
CA ALA A 662 27.38 -22.57 -23.89
C ALA A 662 27.12 -21.89 -25.25
N ILE A 663 27.06 -20.57 -25.25
CA ILE A 663 26.97 -19.79 -26.49
C ILE A 663 28.36 -19.80 -27.13
N ALA A 664 28.61 -20.79 -27.97
CA ALA A 664 29.61 -20.60 -29.02
C ALA A 664 28.97 -19.66 -30.05
N ASP A 665 29.43 -18.43 -30.12
CA ASP A 665 29.03 -17.52 -31.19
C ASP A 665 29.64 -18.06 -32.48
N GLU A 666 28.87 -18.88 -33.22
CA GLU A 666 29.28 -19.60 -34.46
C GLU A 666 29.77 -18.67 -35.59
N LYS A 667 29.76 -17.34 -35.39
CA LYS A 667 30.05 -16.34 -36.42
C LYS A 667 31.50 -15.85 -36.51
N PHE A 668 32.37 -16.17 -35.56
CA PHE A 668 33.75 -15.62 -35.54
C PHE A 668 34.88 -16.64 -35.72
N PHE A 669 34.60 -17.95 -35.68
CA PHE A 669 35.64 -18.98 -35.77
C PHE A 669 35.15 -20.17 -36.59
N SER A 670 36.00 -20.75 -37.44
CA SER A 670 35.69 -22.00 -38.13
C SER A 670 35.41 -23.10 -37.09
N GLU A 671 34.32 -23.85 -37.27
CA GLU A 671 34.01 -25.05 -36.50
C GLU A 671 35.27 -25.95 -36.41
N GLY A 672 35.92 -26.00 -35.23
CA GLY A 672 37.06 -26.89 -35.01
C GLY A 672 38.15 -26.44 -34.02
N ASN A 673 38.28 -25.15 -33.67
CA ASN A 673 39.47 -24.68 -32.93
C ASN A 673 39.20 -23.81 -31.68
N VAL A 674 37.96 -23.71 -31.18
CA VAL A 674 37.62 -22.94 -29.96
C VAL A 674 37.18 -23.89 -28.84
N TYR A 675 37.78 -23.74 -27.67
CA TYR A 675 37.51 -24.56 -26.49
C TYR A 675 37.00 -23.67 -25.35
N THR A 676 35.87 -24.07 -24.74
CA THR A 676 35.25 -23.33 -23.63
C THR A 676 35.32 -24.16 -22.36
N PHE A 677 35.97 -23.62 -21.32
CA PHE A 677 35.99 -24.18 -19.99
C PHE A 677 35.04 -23.39 -19.08
N VAL A 678 34.24 -24.09 -18.28
CA VAL A 678 33.23 -23.50 -17.41
C VAL A 678 33.46 -23.96 -15.98
N TRP A 679 33.71 -23.01 -15.08
CA TRP A 679 33.81 -23.29 -13.65
C TRP A 679 32.61 -22.69 -12.90
N PRO A 680 31.90 -23.50 -12.09
CA PRO A 680 31.02 -22.95 -11.08
C PRO A 680 31.85 -22.33 -9.96
N PHE A 681 31.65 -21.05 -9.68
CA PHE A 681 32.25 -20.34 -8.57
C PHE A 681 31.15 -19.70 -7.73
N LYS A 682 31.26 -19.74 -6.41
CA LYS A 682 30.35 -19.04 -5.51
C LYS A 682 31.17 -18.00 -4.77
N PHE A 683 30.80 -16.74 -4.95
CA PHE A 683 31.52 -15.62 -4.32
C PHE A 683 31.01 -15.42 -2.90
N ASP A 684 31.89 -15.02 -2.01
CA ASP A 684 31.69 -15.00 -0.55
C ASP A 684 31.70 -13.61 0.09
N HIS A 685 32.05 -12.57 -0.66
CA HIS A 685 31.99 -11.17 -0.24
C HIS A 685 31.78 -10.26 -1.45
N PHE A 686 31.31 -9.03 -1.22
CA PHE A 686 31.32 -7.99 -2.24
C PHE A 686 32.69 -7.32 -2.28
N GLY A 687 33.27 -7.13 -3.46
CA GLY A 687 34.64 -6.64 -3.62
C GLY A 687 35.30 -7.12 -4.90
N ASN A 688 36.62 -6.90 -4.98
CA ASN A 688 37.44 -7.37 -6.09
C ASN A 688 37.88 -8.81 -5.86
N TYR A 689 37.73 -9.64 -6.87
CA TYR A 689 38.32 -10.98 -6.96
C TYR A 689 39.25 -11.04 -8.14
N THR A 690 40.41 -11.66 -7.96
CA THR A 690 41.39 -11.88 -9.02
C THR A 690 41.28 -13.31 -9.52
N PHE A 691 40.82 -13.44 -10.77
CA PHE A 691 40.72 -14.72 -11.46
C PHE A 691 41.90 -14.88 -12.40
N HIS A 692 42.57 -16.02 -12.30
CA HIS A 692 43.72 -16.38 -13.10
C HIS A 692 43.46 -17.70 -13.83
N PHE A 693 43.57 -17.67 -15.16
CA PHE A 693 43.30 -18.83 -16.02
C PHE A 693 44.50 -19.13 -16.89
N TYR A 694 44.78 -20.42 -17.07
CA TYR A 694 45.76 -20.90 -18.03
C TYR A 694 45.50 -22.35 -18.39
N VAL A 695 46.07 -22.79 -19.52
CA VAL A 695 46.15 -24.20 -19.89
C VAL A 695 47.62 -24.62 -19.79
N GLU A 696 47.90 -25.72 -19.12
CA GLU A 696 49.26 -26.22 -18.89
C GLU A 696 49.50 -27.55 -19.59
N SER A 697 50.57 -27.66 -20.36
CA SER A 697 51.06 -28.94 -20.92
C SER A 697 52.58 -29.03 -20.78
N ASN A 698 53.09 -30.18 -20.32
CA ASN A 698 54.53 -30.43 -20.13
C ASN A 698 55.28 -29.32 -19.35
N GLY A 699 54.62 -28.70 -18.35
CA GLY A 699 55.17 -27.61 -17.53
C GLY A 699 55.20 -26.23 -18.20
N THR A 700 54.65 -26.10 -19.41
CA THR A 700 54.51 -24.80 -20.10
C THR A 700 53.06 -24.34 -20.03
N LYS A 701 52.86 -23.09 -19.61
CA LYS A 701 51.54 -22.44 -19.56
C LYS A 701 51.24 -21.71 -20.86
N TYR A 702 50.04 -21.90 -21.37
CA TYR A 702 49.49 -21.29 -22.57
C TYR A 702 48.21 -20.54 -22.21
N GLY A 703 47.94 -19.43 -22.92
CA GLY A 703 46.66 -18.72 -22.73
C GLY A 703 46.53 -17.94 -21.42
N GLU A 704 47.62 -17.74 -20.66
CA GLU A 704 47.60 -17.16 -19.31
C GLU A 704 46.93 -15.77 -19.29
N ILE A 705 45.95 -15.61 -18.42
CA ILE A 705 45.22 -14.35 -18.21
C ILE A 705 44.85 -14.16 -16.75
N GLU A 706 45.03 -12.93 -16.28
CA GLU A 706 44.55 -12.49 -14.98
C GLU A 706 43.48 -11.39 -15.19
N ARG A 707 42.36 -11.48 -14.48
CA ARG A 707 41.27 -10.50 -14.52
C ARG A 707 40.70 -10.25 -13.14
N GLU A 708 40.53 -8.98 -12.83
CA GLU A 708 39.81 -8.53 -11.64
C GLU A 708 38.32 -8.38 -11.95
N PHE A 709 37.48 -9.01 -11.13
CA PHE A 709 36.03 -8.83 -11.14
C PHE A 709 35.62 -8.12 -9.86
N ASN A 710 34.95 -6.97 -9.99
CA ASN A 710 34.35 -6.28 -8.85
C ASN A 710 32.88 -6.67 -8.73
N PHE A 711 32.52 -7.39 -7.67
CA PHE A 711 31.13 -7.63 -7.31
C PHE A 711 30.67 -6.54 -6.33
N ALA A 712 29.89 -5.58 -6.83
CA ALA A 712 29.37 -4.48 -6.02
C ALA A 712 27.91 -4.72 -5.61
N TYR A 713 27.59 -4.36 -4.38
CA TYR A 713 26.21 -4.27 -3.91
C TYR A 713 25.56 -2.96 -4.38
N SER A 714 24.32 -3.05 -4.86
CA SER A 714 23.50 -1.88 -5.22
C SER A 714 22.35 -1.73 -4.23
N PRO A 715 22.32 -0.71 -3.37
CA PRO A 715 21.29 -0.56 -2.35
C PRO A 715 19.89 -0.45 -2.95
N THR A 716 18.90 -0.78 -2.12
CA THR A 716 17.48 -0.81 -2.47
C THR A 716 16.74 -0.03 -1.41
N ASP A 717 15.70 0.70 -1.81
CA ASP A 717 14.86 1.49 -0.88
C ASP A 717 13.98 0.60 0.03
N ASP A 718 14.03 -0.72 -0.17
CA ASP A 718 13.28 -1.70 0.57
C ASP A 718 14.09 -2.28 1.74
N ASN A 719 13.49 -2.20 2.94
CA ASN A 719 14.09 -2.54 4.22
C ASN A 719 13.85 -4.01 4.66
N ARG A 720 13.57 -4.92 3.73
CA ARG A 720 13.44 -6.36 3.97
C ARG A 720 14.76 -7.09 3.68
N TRP A 721 15.28 -7.85 4.64
CA TRP A 721 16.62 -8.46 4.61
C TRP A 721 16.59 -9.91 5.07
N ALA A 722 17.46 -10.76 4.53
CA ALA A 722 17.57 -12.14 4.98
C ALA A 722 18.99 -12.70 4.90
N LEU A 723 19.32 -13.60 5.84
CA LEU A 723 20.49 -14.48 5.84
C LEU A 723 20.00 -15.92 5.84
N ILE A 724 20.34 -16.68 4.81
CA ILE A 724 20.02 -18.10 4.70
C ILE A 724 21.34 -18.87 4.65
N ILE A 725 21.51 -19.82 5.55
CA ILE A 725 22.70 -20.67 5.67
C ILE A 725 22.25 -22.12 5.53
N THR A 726 22.86 -22.86 4.61
CA THR A 726 22.57 -24.28 4.38
C THR A 726 23.86 -25.09 4.35
N VAL A 727 23.89 -26.23 5.06
CA VAL A 727 25.11 -27.06 5.16
C VAL A 727 24.76 -28.54 5.11
N ASP A 728 25.17 -29.18 4.03
CA ASP A 728 25.12 -30.63 3.81
C ASP A 728 26.53 -31.18 3.87
N PRO A 729 27.03 -31.64 5.04
CA PRO A 729 28.36 -32.20 5.11
C PRO A 729 28.48 -33.40 4.17
N PRO A 730 29.63 -33.57 3.52
CA PRO A 730 29.82 -34.50 2.40
C PRO A 730 29.52 -35.98 2.72
N GLU A 731 29.41 -36.34 3.99
CA GLU A 731 29.26 -37.72 4.46
C GLU A 731 27.81 -38.10 4.82
N ASN A 732 26.90 -37.14 4.97
CA ASN A 732 25.53 -37.39 5.42
C ASN A 732 24.54 -36.81 4.41
N GLY A 733 23.94 -37.68 3.57
CA GLY A 733 22.97 -37.35 2.51
C GLY A 733 21.67 -36.68 2.95
N VAL A 734 21.76 -35.63 3.76
CA VAL A 734 20.75 -34.63 4.08
C VAL A 734 20.73 -33.62 2.92
N ALA A 735 19.56 -33.06 2.63
CA ALA A 735 19.37 -32.11 1.54
C ALA A 735 18.96 -30.73 2.08
N SER A 736 19.68 -30.20 3.06
CA SER A 736 19.47 -28.87 3.66
C SER A 736 19.54 -27.74 2.64
N TRP A 737 20.27 -27.92 1.54
CA TRP A 737 20.22 -27.01 0.39
C TRP A 737 18.82 -26.88 -0.22
N LYS A 738 17.97 -27.91 -0.16
CA LYS A 738 16.57 -27.84 -0.62
C LYS A 738 15.74 -26.95 0.29
N ASP A 739 15.96 -27.05 1.60
CA ASP A 739 15.23 -26.26 2.59
C ASP A 739 15.53 -24.77 2.44
N GLY A 740 16.81 -24.41 2.34
CA GLY A 740 17.18 -23.03 2.07
C GLY A 740 16.69 -22.52 0.71
N ALA A 741 16.66 -23.35 -0.34
CA ALA A 741 16.14 -22.96 -1.64
C ALA A 741 14.62 -22.69 -1.60
N MET A 742 13.85 -23.47 -0.84
CA MET A 742 12.42 -23.24 -0.63
C MET A 742 12.16 -21.94 0.13
N VAL A 743 12.96 -21.66 1.18
CA VAL A 743 12.86 -20.41 1.94
C VAL A 743 13.25 -19.20 1.09
N LEU A 744 14.27 -19.37 0.26
CA LEU A 744 14.68 -18.35 -0.68
C LEU A 744 13.57 -17.99 -1.68
N ASP A 745 12.94 -18.99 -2.29
CA ASP A 745 11.80 -18.82 -3.18
C ASP A 745 10.65 -18.10 -2.48
N LEU A 746 10.33 -18.54 -1.27
CA LEU A 746 9.27 -17.98 -0.45
C LEU A 746 9.52 -16.50 -0.14
N LEU A 747 10.73 -16.15 0.32
CA LEU A 747 11.05 -14.78 0.67
C LEU A 747 11.06 -13.88 -0.57
N SER A 748 11.67 -14.32 -1.66
CA SER A 748 11.86 -13.49 -2.86
C SER A 748 10.60 -13.37 -3.73
N HIS A 749 9.85 -14.45 -3.96
CA HIS A 749 8.69 -14.44 -4.87
C HIS A 749 7.36 -14.20 -4.15
N TYR A 750 7.17 -14.76 -2.95
CA TYR A 750 5.90 -14.65 -2.24
C TYR A 750 5.86 -13.44 -1.29
N TYR A 751 6.95 -13.22 -0.56
CA TYR A 751 7.09 -12.08 0.35
C TYR A 751 7.80 -10.88 -0.26
N GLU A 752 8.15 -10.95 -1.54
CA GLU A 752 8.76 -9.87 -2.34
C GLU A 752 10.04 -9.27 -1.70
N PHE A 753 10.81 -10.04 -0.91
CA PHE A 753 12.09 -9.58 -0.39
C PHE A 753 13.03 -9.27 -1.57
N PRO A 754 13.66 -8.08 -1.62
CA PRO A 754 14.62 -7.78 -2.67
C PRO A 754 15.74 -8.81 -2.66
N ARG A 755 15.98 -9.50 -3.78
CA ARG A 755 16.94 -10.61 -3.82
C ARG A 755 18.36 -10.20 -3.40
N LYS A 756 18.75 -8.97 -3.73
CA LYS A 756 20.00 -8.32 -3.33
C LYS A 756 20.14 -8.09 -1.81
N ASN A 757 19.03 -8.09 -1.07
CA ASN A 757 19.01 -8.04 0.40
C ASN A 757 19.01 -9.42 1.05
N ILE A 758 19.02 -10.50 0.26
CA ILE A 758 19.04 -11.88 0.73
C ILE A 758 20.44 -12.46 0.51
N VAL A 759 21.15 -12.74 1.58
CA VAL A 759 22.43 -13.47 1.56
C VAL A 759 22.15 -14.96 1.68
N TYR A 760 22.66 -15.76 0.75
CA TYR A 760 22.44 -17.20 0.70
C TYR A 760 23.78 -17.94 0.69
N LEU A 761 24.19 -18.47 1.84
CA LEU A 761 25.44 -19.23 1.99
C LEU A 761 25.14 -20.72 2.04
N SER A 762 25.74 -21.48 1.13
CA SER A 762 25.52 -22.93 1.06
C SER A 762 26.83 -23.71 0.97
N ASN A 763 26.93 -24.81 1.71
CA ASN A 763 28.03 -25.77 1.64
C ASN A 763 29.40 -25.08 1.69
N THR A 764 30.25 -25.25 0.68
CA THR A 764 31.60 -24.64 0.58
C THR A 764 31.65 -23.13 0.84
N CYS A 765 30.52 -22.43 0.72
CA CYS A 765 30.39 -21.00 0.96
C CYS A 765 29.92 -20.65 2.36
N ALA A 766 29.26 -21.57 3.04
CA ALA A 766 28.94 -21.47 4.45
C ALA A 766 30.17 -21.86 5.29
N THR A 767 31.25 -21.07 5.16
CA THR A 767 32.39 -21.12 6.09
C THR A 767 32.17 -20.12 7.21
N ARG A 768 32.85 -20.30 8.35
CA ARG A 768 32.70 -19.38 9.50
C ARG A 768 33.03 -17.94 9.14
N GLU A 769 34.09 -17.73 8.36
CA GLU A 769 34.49 -16.42 7.87
C GLU A 769 33.39 -15.77 7.01
N ASN A 770 32.85 -16.51 6.05
CA ASN A 770 31.82 -16.01 5.12
C ASN A 770 30.52 -15.68 5.84
N VAL A 771 30.10 -16.54 6.77
CA VAL A 771 28.91 -16.33 7.60
C VAL A 771 29.09 -15.07 8.47
N LYS A 772 30.24 -14.90 9.12
CA LYS A 772 30.51 -13.69 9.93
C LYS A 772 30.58 -12.42 9.08
N ASN A 773 31.14 -12.50 7.88
CA ASN A 773 31.15 -11.38 6.94
C ASN A 773 29.74 -11.00 6.49
N ALA A 774 28.89 -11.99 6.18
CA ALA A 774 27.48 -11.77 5.84
C ALA A 774 26.70 -11.15 7.01
N MET A 775 26.87 -11.67 8.23
CA MET A 775 26.27 -11.11 9.45
C MET A 775 26.67 -9.66 9.69
N LYS A 776 27.96 -9.35 9.57
CA LYS A 776 28.48 -7.99 9.69
C LYS A 776 27.91 -7.08 8.60
N TRP A 777 27.87 -7.54 7.36
CA TRP A 777 27.32 -6.79 6.24
C TRP A 777 25.84 -6.47 6.48
N LEU A 778 25.01 -7.44 6.84
CA LEU A 778 23.60 -7.21 7.17
C LEU A 778 23.42 -6.21 8.32
N SER A 779 24.21 -6.35 9.39
CA SER A 779 24.14 -5.44 10.55
C SER A 779 24.40 -3.98 10.16
N GLN A 780 25.30 -3.73 9.21
CA GLN A 780 25.62 -2.39 8.69
C GLN A 780 24.55 -1.79 7.76
N HIS A 781 23.68 -2.62 7.18
CA HIS A 781 22.70 -2.19 6.18
C HIS A 781 21.24 -2.27 6.67
N THR A 782 21.01 -2.90 7.83
CA THR A 782 19.72 -2.86 8.54
C THR A 782 19.57 -1.63 9.43
N ASN A 783 18.33 -1.18 9.62
CA ASN A 783 17.92 -0.12 10.55
C ASN A 783 16.74 -0.59 11.43
N ASN A 784 16.26 0.28 12.32
CA ASN A 784 15.17 -0.01 13.27
C ASN A 784 13.88 -0.52 12.62
N ASP A 785 13.58 -0.07 11.40
CA ASP A 785 12.38 -0.46 10.64
C ASP A 785 12.63 -1.67 9.72
N SER A 786 13.87 -2.17 9.65
CA SER A 786 14.20 -3.32 8.84
C SER A 786 13.52 -4.59 9.33
N LYS A 787 13.06 -5.43 8.39
CA LYS A 787 12.60 -6.80 8.65
C LYS A 787 13.75 -7.74 8.34
N LEU A 788 14.25 -8.47 9.33
CA LEU A 788 15.40 -9.36 9.18
C LEU A 788 14.98 -10.82 9.38
N VAL A 789 15.28 -11.67 8.40
CA VAL A 789 15.12 -13.12 8.50
C VAL A 789 16.49 -13.78 8.64
N PHE A 790 16.69 -14.59 9.67
CA PHE A 790 17.85 -15.48 9.81
C PHE A 790 17.36 -16.92 9.67
N TRP A 791 17.95 -17.68 8.76
CA TRP A 791 17.61 -19.07 8.52
C TRP A 791 18.88 -19.91 8.50
N PHE A 792 18.92 -20.97 9.29
CA PHE A 792 19.94 -22.00 9.23
C PHE A 792 19.29 -23.37 9.02
N SER A 793 19.81 -24.16 8.09
CA SER A 793 19.48 -25.59 7.98
C SER A 793 20.74 -26.42 7.78
N GLY A 794 20.93 -27.46 8.58
CA GLY A 794 22.15 -28.27 8.54
C GLY A 794 22.30 -29.15 9.77
N HIS A 795 23.53 -29.46 10.17
CA HIS A 795 23.78 -30.15 11.45
C HIS A 795 24.04 -29.14 12.57
N GLY A 796 23.65 -29.51 13.78
CA GLY A 796 23.96 -28.78 15.00
C GLY A 796 24.43 -29.76 16.08
N GLY A 797 24.94 -29.20 17.17
CA GLY A 797 25.30 -29.98 18.34
C GLY A 797 25.82 -29.12 19.47
N LEU A 798 26.37 -29.76 20.48
CA LEU A 798 27.01 -29.12 21.63
C LEU A 798 28.53 -29.36 21.55
N GLU A 799 29.32 -28.35 21.95
CA GLU A 799 30.74 -28.55 22.22
C GLU A 799 30.97 -28.89 23.69
N ILE A 800 31.61 -30.04 23.93
CA ILE A 800 31.88 -30.56 25.28
C ILE A 800 33.37 -30.40 25.56
N ASN A 801 33.72 -29.88 26.73
CA ASN A 801 35.12 -29.73 27.13
C ASN A 801 35.79 -31.10 27.32
N GLY A 802 37.00 -31.25 26.80
CA GLY A 802 37.74 -32.51 26.80
C GLY A 802 38.12 -33.00 28.21
N ASP A 803 38.02 -34.31 28.37
CA ASP A 803 38.57 -35.21 29.39
C ASP A 803 37.93 -35.35 30.79
N ASN A 804 36.86 -34.63 31.17
CA ASN A 804 35.99 -35.07 32.28
C ASN A 804 34.63 -34.36 32.27
N ASP A 805 33.56 -35.16 32.37
CA ASP A 805 32.15 -34.77 32.29
C ASP A 805 31.75 -33.48 33.05
N ARG A 806 30.88 -32.67 32.39
CA ARG A 806 29.77 -31.82 32.91
C ARG A 806 29.81 -30.29 32.72
N GLU A 807 30.68 -29.71 31.90
CA GLU A 807 30.50 -28.31 31.47
C GLU A 807 30.30 -28.21 29.96
N LEU A 808 29.09 -27.79 29.57
CA LEU A 808 28.75 -27.33 28.23
C LEU A 808 29.49 -26.01 27.98
N ILE A 809 30.21 -25.91 26.86
CA ILE A 809 30.95 -24.68 26.52
C ILE A 809 30.06 -23.73 25.70
N ASP A 810 29.48 -24.23 24.61
CA ASP A 810 28.71 -23.42 23.65
C ASP A 810 27.88 -24.34 22.73
N GLY A 811 26.70 -23.88 22.31
CA GLY A 811 25.99 -24.46 21.18
C GLY A 811 26.77 -24.26 19.88
N LYS A 812 26.61 -25.20 18.94
CA LYS A 812 27.27 -25.11 17.63
C LYS A 812 26.38 -25.49 16.47
N LEU A 813 26.44 -24.68 15.41
CA LEU A 813 25.89 -24.97 14.09
C LEU A 813 27.05 -25.36 13.17
N VAL A 814 26.98 -26.56 12.61
CA VAL A 814 28.04 -27.11 11.76
C VAL A 814 28.04 -26.36 10.42
N LEU A 815 29.18 -25.76 10.12
CA LEU A 815 29.51 -25.13 8.84
C LEU A 815 30.36 -26.09 8.00
N TRP A 816 30.64 -25.76 6.74
CA TRP A 816 31.27 -26.71 5.80
C TRP A 816 32.66 -27.22 6.24
N LYS A 817 33.41 -26.41 6.98
CA LYS A 817 34.76 -26.76 7.49
C LYS A 817 34.99 -26.30 8.93
N ASP A 818 33.96 -25.78 9.61
CA ASP A 818 34.07 -25.14 10.93
C ASP A 818 32.70 -25.17 11.61
N CYS A 819 32.53 -24.46 12.72
CA CYS A 819 31.26 -24.27 13.40
C CYS A 819 30.95 -22.78 13.64
N LEU A 820 29.67 -22.44 13.67
CA LEU A 820 29.17 -21.18 14.19
C LEU A 820 28.69 -21.43 15.62
N TYR A 821 29.10 -20.59 16.56
CA TYR A 821 28.81 -20.75 17.99
C TYR A 821 27.80 -19.71 18.47
N ASP A 822 27.20 -19.90 19.65
CA ASP A 822 26.08 -19.06 20.12
C ASP A 822 26.54 -17.61 20.29
N GLY A 823 27.75 -17.38 20.77
CA GLY A 823 28.34 -16.04 20.87
C GLY A 823 28.47 -15.31 19.53
N ASP A 824 28.70 -16.03 18.43
CA ASP A 824 28.76 -15.45 17.08
C ASP A 824 27.35 -15.01 16.62
N VAL A 825 26.32 -15.83 16.88
CA VAL A 825 24.91 -15.55 16.55
C VAL A 825 24.33 -14.43 17.43
N ALA A 826 24.65 -14.47 18.73
CA ALA A 826 24.31 -13.45 19.72
C ALA A 826 24.81 -12.06 19.29
N SER A 827 26.09 -12.01 18.92
CA SER A 827 26.74 -10.78 18.48
C SER A 827 26.12 -10.24 17.20
N PHE A 828 25.69 -11.11 16.28
CA PHE A 828 24.98 -10.68 15.08
C PHE A 828 23.66 -10.00 15.41
N PHE A 829 22.81 -10.63 16.22
CA PHE A 829 21.53 -10.02 16.60
C PHE A 829 21.71 -8.75 17.43
N ALA A 830 22.69 -8.72 18.33
CA ALA A 830 23.03 -7.54 19.13
C ALA A 830 23.47 -6.34 18.27
N ASN A 831 24.21 -6.59 17.20
CA ASN A 831 24.68 -5.56 16.28
C ASN A 831 23.67 -5.23 15.17
N SER A 832 22.61 -6.02 15.00
CA SER A 832 21.53 -5.69 14.09
C SER A 832 20.68 -4.57 14.70
N HIS A 833 20.49 -3.50 13.94
CA HIS A 833 19.64 -2.39 14.35
C HIS A 833 18.14 -2.70 14.23
N SER A 834 17.77 -3.88 13.70
CA SER A 834 16.36 -4.25 13.48
C SER A 834 15.63 -4.63 14.77
N TYR A 835 14.39 -4.15 14.93
CA TYR A 835 13.46 -4.63 15.96
C TYR A 835 12.56 -5.76 15.46
N ASN A 836 12.53 -6.04 14.15
CA ASN A 836 11.64 -7.00 13.52
C ASN A 836 12.43 -8.21 12.99
N ILE A 837 12.79 -9.13 13.88
CA ILE A 837 13.69 -10.24 13.57
C ILE A 837 12.92 -11.56 13.64
N LEU A 838 12.99 -12.36 12.58
CA LEU A 838 12.57 -13.77 12.55
C LEU A 838 13.82 -14.63 12.38
N SER A 839 14.15 -15.44 13.39
CA SER A 839 15.28 -16.37 13.32
C SER A 839 14.78 -17.81 13.38
N VAL A 840 15.24 -18.68 12.47
CA VAL A 840 14.86 -20.10 12.40
C VAL A 840 16.11 -20.96 12.24
N VAL A 841 16.25 -21.97 13.09
CA VAL A 841 17.37 -22.92 13.08
C VAL A 841 16.83 -24.35 12.97
N ASP A 842 16.92 -24.93 11.78
CA ASP A 842 16.51 -26.29 11.40
C ASP A 842 17.73 -27.23 11.40
N ALA A 843 18.19 -27.64 12.59
CA ALA A 843 19.39 -28.44 12.76
C ALA A 843 19.09 -29.93 13.03
N CYS A 844 19.69 -30.83 12.25
CA CYS A 844 19.47 -32.28 12.29
C CYS A 844 20.65 -33.04 12.92
N TYR A 845 20.87 -32.96 14.24
CA TYR A 845 21.47 -34.03 15.08
C TYR A 845 21.53 -33.60 16.56
N SER A 846 21.65 -34.61 17.43
CA SER A 846 21.37 -34.65 18.87
C SER A 846 22.28 -33.83 19.81
N GLY A 847 22.34 -32.52 19.66
CA GLY A 847 22.85 -31.62 20.69
C GLY A 847 21.99 -30.38 20.74
N GLU A 848 21.26 -30.24 21.84
CA GLU A 848 20.44 -29.12 22.26
C GLU A 848 21.09 -27.76 21.95
N PHE A 849 20.40 -26.90 21.19
CA PHE A 849 20.48 -25.46 21.39
C PHE A 849 19.47 -25.18 22.53
N GLY A 850 19.76 -25.72 23.71
CA GLY A 850 18.73 -26.22 24.62
C GLY A 850 18.99 -25.84 26.05
N GLY A 851 18.84 -24.55 26.28
CA GLY A 851 18.49 -24.09 27.60
C GLY A 851 18.24 -22.60 27.66
N PRO A 852 17.56 -22.13 28.73
CA PRO A 852 17.47 -20.72 29.07
C PRO A 852 18.83 -20.01 29.11
N GLU A 853 19.94 -20.74 29.34
CA GLU A 853 21.30 -20.20 29.46
C GLU A 853 21.91 -19.78 28.10
N ASP A 854 21.76 -20.60 27.05
CA ASP A 854 22.19 -20.26 25.68
C ASP A 854 21.35 -19.10 25.10
N MET A 855 20.06 -19.10 25.43
CA MET A 855 19.15 -17.97 25.18
C MET A 855 19.62 -16.74 25.95
N GLU A 856 19.96 -16.84 27.24
CA GLU A 856 20.50 -15.74 28.03
C GLU A 856 21.85 -15.22 27.51
N ALA A 857 22.69 -16.05 26.88
CA ALA A 857 23.89 -15.60 26.19
C ALA A 857 23.55 -14.79 24.92
N ILE A 858 22.62 -15.29 24.11
CA ILE A 858 22.10 -14.59 22.92
C ILE A 858 21.42 -13.27 23.29
N PHE A 859 20.65 -13.23 24.37
CA PHE A 859 19.92 -12.05 24.83
C PHE A 859 20.73 -11.16 25.78
N GLY A 860 21.78 -11.68 26.42
CA GLY A 860 22.69 -10.94 27.28
C GLY A 860 23.50 -9.90 26.50
N GLY A 861 23.86 -10.21 25.25
CA GLY A 861 24.46 -9.26 24.30
C GLY A 861 23.48 -8.18 23.80
N LEU A 862 22.18 -8.43 23.89
CA LEU A 862 21.11 -7.50 23.46
C LEU A 862 20.74 -6.47 24.54
N GLY A 863 21.34 -6.52 25.74
CA GLY A 863 21.13 -5.58 26.84
C GLY A 863 19.81 -5.81 27.61
N SER A 864 19.92 -6.24 28.86
CA SER A 864 18.84 -6.51 29.84
C SER A 864 17.79 -7.59 29.44
N ARG A 865 17.51 -8.48 30.39
CA ARG A 865 16.53 -9.59 30.34
C ARG A 865 15.10 -9.20 29.93
N ASP A 866 14.76 -7.91 29.92
CA ASP A 866 13.39 -7.41 29.64
C ASP A 866 13.09 -7.20 28.13
N ARG A 867 14.01 -7.53 27.21
CA ARG A 867 13.86 -7.19 25.76
C ARG A 867 13.21 -8.24 24.86
N ILE A 868 12.95 -9.46 25.31
CA ILE A 868 12.16 -10.43 24.53
C ILE A 868 10.69 -9.97 24.41
N GLU A 869 10.21 -9.19 25.39
CA GLU A 869 8.85 -8.63 25.38
C GLU A 869 8.71 -7.35 24.56
N GLU A 870 9.80 -6.82 23.98
CA GLU A 870 9.73 -5.69 23.07
C GLU A 870 9.19 -6.11 21.69
N LYS A 871 8.32 -5.26 21.14
CA LYS A 871 7.67 -5.39 19.84
C LYS A 871 8.61 -5.94 18.73
N GLY A 872 8.40 -7.18 18.29
CA GLY A 872 8.79 -7.64 16.96
C GLY A 872 9.88 -8.70 16.82
N ARG A 873 10.39 -9.31 17.90
CA ARG A 873 11.49 -10.29 17.81
C ARG A 873 11.03 -11.72 18.09
N VAL A 874 11.30 -12.64 17.18
CA VAL A 874 10.91 -14.06 17.27
C VAL A 874 12.06 -14.97 16.87
N LEU A 875 12.40 -15.92 17.74
CA LEU A 875 13.44 -16.93 17.54
C LEU A 875 12.81 -18.33 17.61
N PHE A 876 13.09 -19.16 16.60
CA PHE A 876 12.73 -20.57 16.50
C PHE A 876 14.01 -21.41 16.46
N THR A 877 14.21 -22.22 17.48
CA THR A 877 15.23 -23.27 17.48
C THR A 877 14.51 -24.62 17.46
N SER A 878 14.93 -25.55 16.61
CA SER A 878 14.36 -26.90 16.61
C SER A 878 15.43 -27.96 16.87
N ALA A 879 15.26 -28.71 17.97
CA ALA A 879 15.77 -30.05 18.26
C ALA A 879 15.17 -30.45 19.62
N THR A 880 14.44 -31.55 19.89
CA THR A 880 14.00 -32.75 19.16
C THR A 880 12.69 -33.25 19.79
N THR A 881 11.93 -34.12 19.12
CA THR A 881 11.67 -35.48 19.65
C THR A 881 11.01 -36.40 18.61
N PHE A 882 11.59 -37.58 18.45
CA PHE A 882 10.99 -38.84 17.99
C PHE A 882 11.01 -39.34 16.54
N THR A 883 11.40 -38.58 15.54
CA THR A 883 11.76 -39.22 14.27
C THR A 883 12.88 -38.45 13.62
N ARG A 884 13.92 -39.20 13.22
CA ARG A 884 14.82 -38.85 12.13
C ARG A 884 14.11 -37.83 11.23
N SER A 885 14.48 -36.57 11.35
CA SER A 885 14.44 -35.61 10.25
C SER A 885 15.43 -36.10 9.19
N LYS A 886 15.29 -37.36 8.77
CA LYS A 886 15.60 -37.68 7.39
C LYS A 886 14.69 -36.73 6.67
N ALA A 887 15.28 -35.69 6.10
CA ALA A 887 14.77 -35.06 4.91
C ALA A 887 14.01 -36.17 4.19
N THR A 888 12.69 -36.01 4.05
CA THR A 888 12.06 -36.74 2.97
C THR A 888 12.90 -36.40 1.74
N GLU A 889 12.96 -37.26 0.72
CA GLU A 889 13.79 -36.97 -0.46
C GLU A 889 13.51 -35.57 -1.07
N ASN A 890 12.45 -34.88 -0.61
CA ASN A 890 11.96 -33.57 -1.01
C ASN A 890 11.93 -32.45 0.08
N GLY A 891 12.62 -32.56 1.23
CA GLY A 891 12.78 -31.44 2.21
C GLY A 891 12.47 -31.78 3.68
N GLY A 892 12.87 -30.89 4.60
CA GLY A 892 12.66 -30.96 6.06
C GLY A 892 11.22 -30.70 6.50
N VAL A 893 10.77 -31.36 7.57
CA VAL A 893 9.37 -31.32 8.04
C VAL A 893 8.96 -29.91 8.50
N ALA A 894 9.84 -29.21 9.22
CA ALA A 894 9.57 -27.84 9.67
C ALA A 894 9.42 -26.86 8.49
N THR A 895 10.33 -26.95 7.52
CA THR A 895 10.30 -26.18 6.26
C THR A 895 9.02 -26.43 5.48
N LEU A 896 8.60 -27.68 5.31
CA LEU A 896 7.37 -28.05 4.60
C LEU A 896 6.11 -27.52 5.29
N LEU A 897 6.05 -27.58 6.62
CA LEU A 897 4.92 -27.05 7.40
C LEU A 897 4.88 -25.51 7.34
N MET A 898 6.02 -24.85 7.49
CA MET A 898 6.10 -23.39 7.39
C MET A 898 5.67 -22.92 5.99
N VAL A 899 6.20 -23.53 4.93
CA VAL A 899 5.82 -23.21 3.54
C VAL A 899 4.33 -23.49 3.29
N GLY A 900 3.81 -24.60 3.80
CA GLY A 900 2.40 -24.94 3.67
C GLY A 900 1.47 -23.98 4.38
N GLY A 901 1.77 -23.64 5.64
CA GLY A 901 1.06 -22.62 6.40
C GLY A 901 1.08 -21.29 5.66
N LEU A 902 2.26 -20.82 5.25
CA LEU A 902 2.45 -19.53 4.58
C LEU A 902 1.80 -19.41 3.20
N ARG A 903 1.61 -20.54 2.50
CA ARG A 903 0.88 -20.61 1.22
C ARG A 903 -0.63 -20.85 1.40
N GLY A 904 -1.15 -20.82 2.63
CA GLY A 904 -2.57 -21.01 2.92
C GLY A 904 -3.07 -22.44 2.69
N ILE A 905 -2.16 -23.42 2.69
CA ILE A 905 -2.50 -24.83 2.53
C ILE A 905 -3.29 -25.27 3.75
N HIS A 906 -4.43 -25.89 3.48
CA HIS A 906 -5.28 -26.44 4.54
C HIS A 906 -4.72 -27.81 4.94
N ASP A 907 -4.60 -28.04 6.24
CA ASP A 907 -4.25 -29.35 6.78
C ASP A 907 -5.37 -30.37 6.51
N ARG A 908 -5.14 -31.63 6.91
CA ARG A 908 -6.12 -32.72 6.77
C ARG A 908 -7.43 -32.50 7.57
N MET A 909 -7.47 -31.49 8.43
CA MET A 909 -8.64 -31.08 9.22
C MET A 909 -9.33 -29.83 8.64
N GLY A 910 -8.88 -29.32 7.48
CA GLY A 910 -9.45 -28.14 6.84
C GLY A 910 -9.01 -26.82 7.48
N ARG A 911 -7.90 -26.79 8.22
CA ARG A 911 -7.32 -25.60 8.87
C ARG A 911 -6.12 -25.11 8.08
N ASN A 912 -6.08 -23.85 7.72
CA ASN A 912 -4.88 -23.18 7.21
C ASN A 912 -4.35 -22.18 8.25
N ALA A 913 -3.19 -21.56 8.00
CA ALA A 913 -2.65 -20.55 8.92
C ALA A 913 -3.61 -19.35 9.12
N ASP A 914 -4.48 -19.05 8.15
CA ASP A 914 -5.50 -17.98 8.26
C ASP A 914 -6.69 -18.33 9.16
N SER A 915 -6.87 -19.62 9.50
CA SER A 915 -8.02 -20.11 10.27
C SER A 915 -7.84 -20.03 11.80
N PHE A 916 -6.71 -19.49 12.27
CA PHE A 916 -6.42 -19.28 13.68
C PHE A 916 -7.18 -18.05 14.25
N PRO A 917 -7.52 -18.04 15.55
CA PRO A 917 -8.45 -17.07 16.15
C PRO A 917 -7.98 -15.60 16.17
N TYR A 918 -6.81 -15.30 15.61
CA TYR A 918 -6.28 -13.94 15.41
C TYR A 918 -6.18 -13.50 13.94
N GLY A 919 -6.73 -14.30 13.02
CA GLY A 919 -6.57 -14.15 11.57
C GLY A 919 -6.73 -12.73 11.02
N ASN A 920 -5.70 -12.31 10.30
CA ASN A 920 -5.62 -11.01 9.64
C ASN A 920 -6.51 -10.96 8.37
N LYS A 921 -7.29 -9.88 8.20
CA LYS A 921 -8.30 -9.73 7.11
C LYS A 921 -7.70 -9.45 5.73
N ASP A 922 -6.38 -9.37 5.64
CA ASP A 922 -5.66 -8.89 4.44
C ASP A 922 -4.99 -10.03 3.66
N GLY A 923 -5.16 -11.29 4.08
CA GLY A 923 -4.59 -12.47 3.40
C GLY A 923 -3.06 -12.55 3.49
N LYS A 924 -2.48 -12.02 4.57
CA LYS A 924 -1.04 -12.10 4.86
C LYS A 924 -0.85 -12.62 6.28
N ILE A 925 -0.17 -13.75 6.38
CA ILE A 925 0.19 -14.41 7.63
C ILE A 925 1.34 -13.64 8.28
N CYS A 926 1.22 -13.30 9.56
CA CYS A 926 2.35 -12.76 10.32
C CYS A 926 3.33 -13.90 10.68
N ALA A 927 4.61 -13.56 10.91
CA ALA A 927 5.62 -14.55 11.31
C ALA A 927 5.18 -15.34 12.57
N GLU A 928 4.38 -14.71 13.43
CA GLU A 928 3.77 -15.29 14.63
C GLU A 928 2.69 -16.34 14.31
N GLU A 929 1.82 -16.11 13.32
CA GLU A 929 0.81 -17.07 12.86
C GLU A 929 1.47 -18.26 12.13
N ALA A 930 2.53 -18.01 11.34
CA ALA A 930 3.32 -19.04 10.66
C ALA A 930 4.01 -19.98 11.65
N ALA A 931 4.60 -19.38 12.67
CA ALA A 931 5.25 -20.01 13.78
C ALA A 931 4.33 -20.86 14.64
N TRP A 932 3.18 -20.29 15.02
CA TRP A 932 2.15 -21.01 15.77
C TRP A 932 1.63 -22.20 14.98
N TRP A 933 1.43 -22.05 13.68
CA TRP A 933 0.99 -23.14 12.80
C TRP A 933 2.04 -24.25 12.71
N ALA A 934 3.33 -23.91 12.55
CA ALA A 934 4.43 -24.87 12.54
C ALA A 934 4.57 -25.61 13.89
N ALA A 935 4.47 -24.87 15.01
CA ALA A 935 4.51 -25.44 16.35
C ALA A 935 3.32 -26.38 16.65
N LEU A 936 2.10 -26.02 16.22
CA LEU A 936 0.90 -26.83 16.45
C LEU A 936 0.83 -28.10 15.59
N HIS A 937 1.47 -28.12 14.42
CA HIS A 937 1.48 -29.27 13.53
C HIS A 937 2.60 -30.28 13.80
N CYS A 938 3.62 -29.89 14.56
CA CYS A 938 4.52 -30.83 15.22
C CYS A 938 3.81 -31.63 16.33
N TYR A 939 2.55 -31.31 16.66
CA TYR A 939 1.72 -32.03 17.62
C TYR A 939 1.03 -33.26 16.97
N ILE A 940 1.65 -34.44 17.13
CA ILE A 940 1.08 -35.74 16.71
C ILE A 940 0.05 -36.22 17.77
N PRO A 941 -1.07 -36.88 17.40
CA PRO A 941 -2.08 -37.36 18.35
C PRO A 941 -1.54 -38.39 19.40
N PRO A 942 -2.27 -38.59 20.51
CA PRO A 942 -1.73 -38.91 21.85
C PRO A 942 -1.44 -40.41 22.11
N PHE A 943 -0.67 -41.09 21.25
CA PHE A 943 -0.37 -42.52 21.48
C PHE A 943 0.97 -42.85 22.14
N HIS A 944 1.92 -41.92 22.28
CA HIS A 944 3.16 -42.15 23.05
C HIS A 944 3.48 -40.92 23.91
N GLY A 945 3.68 -41.13 25.22
CA GLY A 945 3.76 -40.05 26.21
C GLY A 945 5.04 -39.20 26.16
N PHE A 946 4.83 -37.88 26.17
CA PHE A 946 5.66 -36.71 26.58
C PHE A 946 7.10 -36.54 26.05
N PRO A 947 7.53 -35.29 25.74
CA PRO A 947 7.95 -34.27 26.74
C PRO A 947 7.23 -32.90 26.61
N GLU A 948 7.34 -32.09 27.68
CA GLU A 948 6.84 -30.71 27.76
C GLU A 948 7.55 -29.78 26.76
N VAL A 949 6.79 -28.86 26.17
CA VAL A 949 7.28 -27.80 25.29
C VAL A 949 8.02 -26.76 26.14
N ASN A 950 9.26 -27.05 26.53
CA ASN A 950 10.05 -26.19 27.43
C ASN A 950 10.98 -25.19 26.72
N ASP A 951 11.15 -25.26 25.39
CA ASP A 951 12.17 -24.45 24.68
C ASP A 951 11.62 -23.44 23.66
N CYS A 952 10.30 -23.33 23.51
CA CYS A 952 9.69 -22.24 22.73
C CYS A 952 9.13 -21.19 23.68
N TYR A 953 9.71 -19.99 23.68
CA TYR A 953 9.22 -18.85 24.47
C TYR A 953 8.31 -17.96 23.61
N PRO A 954 6.97 -18.06 23.74
CA PRO A 954 6.07 -17.10 23.10
C PRO A 954 6.07 -15.78 23.88
N GLY A 955 6.83 -14.80 23.39
CA GLY A 955 6.66 -13.40 23.79
C GLY A 955 5.44 -12.78 23.11
N ASN A 956 4.68 -11.92 23.80
CA ASN A 956 3.57 -11.18 23.21
C ASN A 956 4.09 -10.19 22.16
N LEU A 957 3.87 -10.45 20.87
CA LEU A 957 4.29 -9.55 19.81
C LEU A 957 3.25 -8.46 19.55
N TYR A 958 3.71 -7.21 19.58
CA TYR A 958 2.99 -6.10 18.96
C TYR A 958 3.84 -5.56 17.83
N LEU A 959 3.63 -5.97 16.60
CA LEU A 959 4.20 -5.23 15.47
C LEU A 959 3.30 -4.03 15.18
N GLY A 960 3.85 -2.82 15.29
CA GLY A 960 3.17 -1.59 14.87
C GLY A 960 2.81 -1.68 13.39
N LYS A 961 1.65 -1.09 13.06
CA LYS A 961 0.99 -1.08 11.74
C LYS A 961 1.90 -1.00 10.53
#